data_AF-A0A2A3FMU1-F1
#
_entry.id   AF-A0A2A3FMU1-F1
#
_cell.length_a   1.000
_cell.length_b   1.000
_cell.length_c   1.000
_cell.angle_alpha   90.00
_cell.angle_beta   90.00
_cell.angle_gamma   90.00
#
_symmetry.space_group_name_H-M   'P 1'
#
loop_
_entity.id
_entity.type
_entity.pdbx_description
1 polymer ?
#
loop_
_entity_poly.entity_id
_entity_poly.type
_entity_poly.pdbx_seq_one_letter_code
_entity_poly.pdbx_strand_id
1 'polypeptide(L)'
;MNGSDRYLDVLLADYTSARDDERELLNQQTTLFGAVVATLTLLGALVASISGEKPTLQMPDWISAAAPLVPLALICLLQIVGSQAAVRSFYIRALERQLRKELPSSPTLDDYPHLTVMSYQEIQVTLRSLGQGTRIPRVLTMIIFFSVGAVFIGLVMYMASTFDIYLKFTMIVFYGAATALILMESVNATVRGKRYFKNLVDDAHRRSMEPLTPSVDGTASTSRGRSLASYLILPRPADLSKAPFFPIGALVLVAVRPETAELEYFWPRVVVLWLVLEVLVYQARYQWNDLRGLGEDMEAPAAGQRGRIPLDPTTSDIRPVVILVSCAISVRLFLAVLACALPFVSFFHHLLPMLLGVFGLAAVYEILRGMERNGYVPTTQGPLQTSPSSVAVLVSLVVGLGYPLRTVLGIALPATGGSGTRDIPWQWMWPWNWTLGNPFHMSLPVDTMFLAVFALYTLSLGILFVSMTWCLEGGTFVREHDGSTYYYRRDIAQKPHLRLLLLNTTRRFAPLPAPTQEPLQPIIEVDGRSKKWLKFASRLHAPWNIALLTALATGALAVCAVWGSDPKIPATALAAAATVGIGVAMALHRNKSKITAVVYVAGLLLAAVTLAAAAAHTSASVTAPAAPSGTTLAVRWILSSMSTIPILVYKFFEHSSYRDLAFPPLTEVVATAIRRALVVVLGKDTATRMGI
;
A
#
# COMPACT_ATOMS: atom_id res chain seq x y z
N MET A 1 20.99 -18.70 47.25
CA MET A 1 21.54 -18.35 45.93
C MET A 1 21.79 -16.86 45.92
N ASN A 2 23.05 -16.45 45.81
CA ASN A 2 23.41 -15.06 45.67
C ASN A 2 22.87 -14.52 44.35
N GLY A 3 22.69 -13.20 44.23
CA GLY A 3 22.22 -12.57 42.98
C GLY A 3 23.11 -12.88 41.77
N SER A 4 24.40 -13.14 42.01
CA SER A 4 25.39 -13.61 41.02
C SER A 4 25.04 -14.99 40.44
N ASP A 5 24.65 -15.93 41.30
CA ASP A 5 24.36 -17.31 40.90
C ASP A 5 23.10 -17.35 40.01
N ARG A 6 22.07 -16.59 40.40
CA ARG A 6 20.84 -16.44 39.60
C ARG A 6 21.09 -15.76 38.25
N TYR A 7 21.97 -14.76 38.21
CA TYR A 7 22.31 -14.07 36.97
C TYR A 7 23.07 -14.99 36.00
N LEU A 8 24.02 -15.77 36.52
CA LEU A 8 24.75 -16.77 35.74
C LEU A 8 23.82 -17.86 35.21
N ASP A 9 22.90 -18.37 36.04
CA ASP A 9 21.91 -19.37 35.63
C ASP A 9 21.01 -18.86 34.50
N VAL A 10 20.57 -17.59 34.56
CA VAL A 10 19.77 -16.96 33.50
C VAL A 10 20.59 -16.82 32.21
N LEU A 11 21.84 -16.39 32.28
CA LEU A 11 22.71 -16.29 31.11
C LEU A 11 22.98 -17.66 30.47
N LEU A 12 23.18 -18.70 31.28
CA LEU A 12 23.38 -20.07 30.81
C LEU A 12 22.11 -20.61 30.13
N ALA A 13 20.94 -20.41 30.74
CA ALA A 13 19.65 -20.83 30.18
C ALA A 13 19.34 -20.13 28.84
N ASP A 14 19.62 -18.83 28.75
CA ASP A 14 19.46 -18.07 27.50
C ASP A 14 20.48 -18.51 26.45
N TYR A 15 21.74 -18.75 26.83
CA TYR A 15 22.75 -19.26 25.92
C TYR A 15 22.42 -20.67 25.38
N THR A 16 21.92 -21.58 26.22
CA THR A 16 21.50 -22.92 25.76
C THR A 16 20.32 -22.83 24.79
N SER A 17 19.32 -22.01 25.10
CA SER A 17 18.17 -21.78 24.22
C SER A 17 18.61 -21.13 22.89
N ALA A 18 19.51 -20.16 22.96
CA ALA A 18 20.10 -19.50 21.80
C ALA A 18 20.93 -20.47 20.93
N ARG A 19 21.54 -21.50 21.51
CA ARG A 19 22.26 -22.54 20.78
C ARG A 19 21.33 -23.57 20.14
N ASP A 20 20.23 -23.90 20.80
CA ASP A 20 19.26 -24.86 20.27
C ASP A 20 18.49 -24.30 19.06
N ASP A 21 17.96 -23.07 19.10
CA ASP A 21 17.34 -22.55 17.87
C ASP A 21 18.36 -22.22 16.76
N GLU A 22 19.67 -22.09 17.05
CA GLU A 22 20.68 -21.98 15.99
C GLU A 22 20.79 -23.29 15.19
N ARG A 23 20.67 -24.45 15.86
CA ARG A 23 20.66 -25.76 15.19
C ARG A 23 19.44 -25.89 14.29
N GLU A 24 18.28 -25.49 14.80
CA GLU A 24 17.04 -25.50 14.03
C GLU A 24 17.11 -24.54 12.83
N LEU A 25 17.67 -23.35 13.02
CA LEU A 25 17.86 -22.38 11.95
C LEU A 25 18.77 -22.91 10.83
N LEU A 26 19.84 -23.63 11.16
CA LEU A 26 20.72 -24.26 10.17
C LEU A 26 19.99 -25.33 9.33
N ASN A 27 19.12 -26.12 9.95
CA ASN A 27 18.29 -27.10 9.24
C ASN A 27 17.31 -26.41 8.27
N GLN A 28 16.68 -25.33 8.73
CA GLN A 28 15.79 -24.51 7.90
C GLN A 28 16.53 -23.88 6.71
N GLN A 29 17.73 -23.33 6.94
CA GLN A 29 18.56 -22.76 5.86
C GLN A 29 18.92 -23.80 4.80
N THR A 30 19.34 -25.00 5.23
CA THR A 30 19.72 -26.09 4.32
C THR A 30 18.52 -26.54 3.48
N THR A 31 17.35 -26.67 4.11
CA THR A 31 16.10 -27.05 3.44
C THR A 31 15.65 -25.99 2.43
N LEU A 32 15.67 -24.71 2.83
CA LEU A 32 15.31 -23.60 1.95
C LEU A 32 16.26 -23.48 0.76
N PHE A 33 17.57 -23.65 0.99
CA PHE A 33 18.55 -23.66 -0.08
C PHE A 33 18.26 -24.77 -1.09
N GLY A 34 17.95 -25.99 -0.61
CA GLY A 34 17.53 -27.10 -1.47
C GLY A 34 16.27 -26.78 -2.29
N ALA A 35 15.26 -26.15 -1.67
CA ALA A 35 14.05 -25.71 -2.36
C ALA A 35 14.31 -24.63 -3.43
N VAL A 36 15.21 -23.69 -3.16
CA VAL A 36 15.65 -22.68 -4.15
C VAL A 36 16.31 -23.36 -5.34
N VAL A 37 17.25 -24.29 -5.11
CA VAL A 37 17.92 -25.01 -6.21
C VAL A 37 16.91 -25.83 -7.03
N ALA A 38 15.97 -26.52 -6.38
CA ALA A 38 14.93 -27.29 -7.05
C ALA A 38 14.03 -26.40 -7.92
N THR A 39 13.56 -25.27 -7.38
CA THR A 39 12.70 -24.34 -8.12
C THR A 39 13.42 -23.62 -9.26
N LEU A 40 14.71 -23.31 -9.10
CA LEU A 40 15.54 -22.80 -10.21
C LEU A 40 15.73 -23.85 -11.30
N THR A 41 15.87 -25.12 -10.92
CA THR A 41 15.98 -26.23 -11.89
C THR A 41 14.67 -26.40 -12.66
N LEU A 42 13.52 -26.36 -11.97
CA LEU A 42 12.20 -26.36 -12.61
C LEU A 42 12.01 -25.16 -13.53
N LEU A 43 12.43 -23.96 -13.08
CA LEU A 43 12.37 -22.76 -13.92
C LEU A 43 13.24 -22.94 -15.16
N GLY A 44 14.46 -23.47 -15.03
CA GLY A 44 15.32 -23.77 -16.17
C GLY A 44 14.69 -24.76 -17.15
N ALA A 45 14.05 -25.82 -16.65
CA ALA A 45 13.32 -26.78 -17.47
C ALA A 45 12.10 -26.14 -18.18
N LEU A 46 11.36 -25.28 -17.48
CA LEU A 46 10.26 -24.51 -18.06
C LEU A 46 10.76 -23.61 -19.18
N VAL A 47 11.83 -22.84 -18.93
CA VAL A 47 12.48 -21.95 -19.91
C VAL A 47 12.92 -22.74 -21.15
N ALA A 48 13.55 -23.90 -20.96
CA ALA A 48 13.93 -24.77 -22.08
C ALA A 48 12.72 -25.30 -22.88
N SER A 49 11.57 -25.51 -22.21
CA SER A 49 10.34 -26.02 -22.83
C SER A 49 9.56 -24.95 -23.62
N ILE A 50 9.69 -23.68 -23.23
CA ILE A 50 8.99 -22.54 -23.87
C ILE A 50 9.87 -21.76 -24.86
N SER A 51 11.21 -21.82 -24.72
CA SER A 51 12.17 -21.00 -25.47
C SER A 51 13.22 -21.87 -26.17
N GLY A 52 12.81 -22.55 -27.24
CA GLY A 52 13.68 -23.31 -28.14
C GLY A 52 13.15 -23.28 -29.58
N GLU A 53 13.94 -23.76 -30.55
CA GLU A 53 13.55 -23.76 -31.98
C GLU A 53 12.24 -24.52 -32.26
N LYS A 54 11.90 -25.48 -31.38
CA LYS A 54 10.62 -26.20 -31.36
C LYS A 54 10.08 -26.20 -29.93
N PRO A 55 9.32 -25.18 -29.51
CA PRO A 55 8.78 -25.13 -28.15
C PRO A 55 7.79 -26.28 -27.96
N THR A 56 7.97 -27.04 -26.87
CA THR A 56 7.10 -28.18 -26.52
C THR A 56 5.84 -27.75 -25.77
N LEU A 57 5.88 -26.55 -25.17
CA LEU A 57 4.77 -25.98 -24.41
C LEU A 57 4.46 -24.57 -24.95
N GLN A 58 3.23 -24.37 -25.46
CA GLN A 58 2.75 -23.03 -25.81
C GLN A 58 2.10 -22.41 -24.59
N MET A 59 2.78 -21.43 -23.98
CA MET A 59 2.28 -20.71 -22.81
C MET A 59 2.28 -19.21 -23.11
N PRO A 60 1.21 -18.48 -22.75
CA PRO A 60 1.17 -17.03 -22.92
C PRO A 60 2.36 -16.33 -22.23
N ASP A 61 2.98 -15.37 -22.91
CA ASP A 61 4.20 -14.70 -22.47
C ASP A 61 4.08 -14.02 -21.10
N TRP A 62 2.89 -13.53 -20.74
CA TRP A 62 2.65 -12.91 -19.43
C TRP A 62 2.68 -13.93 -18.28
N ILE A 63 2.21 -15.17 -18.50
CA ILE A 63 2.34 -16.26 -17.51
C ILE A 63 3.81 -16.64 -17.38
N SER A 64 4.51 -16.73 -18.52
CA SER A 64 5.93 -17.06 -18.56
C SER A 64 6.74 -16.00 -17.83
N ALA A 65 6.46 -14.72 -18.06
CA ALA A 65 7.09 -13.60 -17.37
C ALA A 65 6.84 -13.58 -15.85
N ALA A 66 5.76 -14.19 -15.36
CA ALA A 66 5.45 -14.32 -13.93
C ALA A 66 6.08 -15.56 -13.28
N ALA A 67 6.48 -16.58 -14.03
CA ALA A 67 7.04 -17.83 -13.50
C ALA A 67 8.24 -17.64 -12.54
N PRO A 68 9.17 -16.68 -12.76
CA PRO A 68 10.27 -16.42 -11.84
C PRO A 68 9.85 -15.92 -10.44
N LEU A 69 8.59 -15.51 -10.22
CA LEU A 69 8.11 -15.11 -8.90
C LEU A 69 8.21 -16.22 -7.85
N VAL A 70 8.06 -17.49 -8.25
CA VAL A 70 8.13 -18.64 -7.34
C VAL A 70 9.53 -18.80 -6.73
N PRO A 71 10.61 -18.97 -7.53
CA PRO A 71 11.96 -19.02 -6.97
C PRO A 71 12.36 -17.70 -6.29
N LEU A 72 11.90 -16.55 -6.79
CA LEU A 72 12.17 -15.26 -6.13
C LEU A 72 11.63 -15.21 -4.71
N ALA A 73 10.40 -15.69 -4.47
CA ALA A 73 9.79 -15.71 -3.14
C ALA A 73 10.63 -16.55 -2.16
N LEU A 74 11.14 -17.70 -2.61
CA LEU A 74 12.02 -18.55 -1.81
C LEU A 74 13.39 -17.91 -1.56
N ILE A 75 13.97 -17.21 -2.54
CA ILE A 75 15.21 -16.45 -2.36
C ILE A 75 15.01 -15.32 -1.34
N CYS A 76 13.89 -14.60 -1.39
CA CYS A 76 13.55 -13.58 -0.38
C CYS A 76 13.45 -14.20 1.02
N LEU A 77 12.79 -15.35 1.16
CA LEU A 77 12.70 -16.04 2.44
C LEU A 77 14.07 -16.50 2.94
N LEU A 78 14.88 -17.11 2.07
CA LEU A 78 16.26 -17.50 2.37
C LEU A 78 17.08 -16.30 2.84
N GLN A 79 16.90 -15.12 2.22
CA GLN A 79 17.57 -13.89 2.62
C GLN A 79 17.13 -13.40 4.01
N ILE A 80 15.83 -13.48 4.34
CA ILE A 80 15.32 -13.14 5.68
C ILE A 80 15.94 -14.04 6.74
N VAL A 81 15.93 -15.35 6.50
CA VAL A 81 16.52 -16.35 7.41
C VAL A 81 18.04 -16.13 7.53
N GLY A 82 18.71 -15.73 6.45
CA GLY A 82 20.12 -15.33 6.47
C GLY A 82 20.39 -14.10 7.33
N SER A 83 19.56 -13.06 7.24
CA SER A 83 19.65 -11.88 8.10
C SER A 83 19.42 -12.22 9.58
N GLN A 84 18.48 -13.11 9.89
CA GLN A 84 18.24 -13.60 11.26
C GLN A 84 19.46 -14.32 11.82
N ALA A 85 20.10 -15.20 11.05
CA ALA A 85 21.33 -15.88 11.46
C ALA A 85 22.47 -14.90 11.75
N ALA A 86 22.59 -13.82 10.95
CA ALA A 86 23.59 -12.79 11.20
C ALA A 86 23.37 -12.10 12.57
N VAL A 87 22.14 -11.69 12.87
CA VAL A 87 21.76 -11.07 14.17
C VAL A 87 22.04 -12.03 15.32
N ARG A 88 21.59 -13.28 15.19
CA ARG A 88 21.76 -14.33 16.20
C ARG A 88 23.23 -14.60 16.50
N SER A 89 24.08 -14.64 15.46
CA SER A 89 25.52 -14.77 15.61
C SER A 89 26.16 -13.63 16.43
N PHE A 90 25.69 -12.38 16.29
CA PHE A 90 26.15 -11.28 17.16
C PHE A 90 25.63 -11.42 18.59
N TYR A 91 24.38 -11.87 18.77
CA TYR A 91 23.77 -12.08 20.08
C TYR A 91 24.49 -13.17 20.89
N ILE A 92 24.69 -14.35 20.31
CA ILE A 92 25.38 -15.47 20.97
C ILE A 92 26.81 -15.07 21.36
N ARG A 93 27.53 -14.32 20.51
CA ARG A 93 28.87 -13.82 20.86
C ARG A 93 28.85 -12.80 22.00
N ALA A 94 27.80 -12.00 22.11
CA ALA A 94 27.64 -11.10 23.24
C ALA A 94 27.41 -11.89 24.54
N LEU A 95 26.59 -12.95 24.51
CA LEU A 95 26.41 -13.87 25.63
C LEU A 95 27.72 -14.58 26.02
N GLU A 96 28.45 -15.14 25.05
CA GLU A 96 29.77 -15.78 25.26
C GLU A 96 30.77 -14.83 25.95
N ARG A 97 30.81 -13.56 25.53
CA ARG A 97 31.65 -12.54 26.16
C ARG A 97 31.21 -12.20 27.58
N GLN A 98 29.91 -12.18 27.85
CA GLN A 98 29.39 -11.88 29.18
C GLN A 98 29.62 -13.07 30.14
N LEU A 99 29.32 -14.29 29.70
CA LEU A 99 29.62 -15.52 30.46
C LEU A 99 31.09 -15.65 30.84
N ARG A 100 32.02 -15.25 29.95
CA ARG A 100 33.46 -15.22 30.26
C ARG A 100 33.84 -14.24 31.36
N LYS A 101 33.12 -13.13 31.52
CA LYS A 101 33.40 -12.16 32.59
C LYS A 101 32.95 -12.66 33.96
N GLU A 102 31.91 -13.49 33.99
CA GLU A 102 31.38 -14.08 35.23
C GLU A 102 32.21 -15.29 35.71
N LEU A 103 33.12 -15.81 34.87
CA LEU A 103 34.03 -16.90 35.25
C LEU A 103 35.20 -16.34 36.08
N PRO A 104 35.45 -16.85 37.30
CA PRO A 104 36.42 -16.29 38.26
C PRO A 104 37.88 -16.30 37.79
N SER A 105 38.19 -17.13 36.80
CA SER A 105 39.46 -17.18 36.08
C SER A 105 39.11 -17.57 34.67
N SER A 106 39.32 -16.70 33.67
CA SER A 106 39.03 -16.98 32.26
C SER A 106 39.74 -18.26 31.82
N PRO A 107 39.10 -19.44 31.89
CA PRO A 107 39.82 -20.69 31.74
C PRO A 107 40.12 -20.85 30.27
N THR A 108 41.39 -21.05 29.94
CA THR A 108 41.78 -21.61 28.65
C THR A 108 41.61 -23.11 28.72
N LEU A 109 41.27 -23.76 27.60
CA LEU A 109 41.36 -25.20 27.51
C LEU A 109 42.83 -25.60 27.61
N ASP A 110 43.17 -26.50 28.53
CA ASP A 110 44.58 -26.86 28.85
C ASP A 110 45.37 -27.29 27.61
N ASP A 111 44.72 -28.00 26.68
CA ASP A 111 45.31 -28.45 25.42
C ASP A 111 45.50 -27.33 24.37
N TYR A 112 44.82 -26.19 24.54
CA TYR A 112 44.80 -25.07 23.60
C TYR A 112 44.93 -23.72 24.35
N PRO A 113 46.15 -23.22 24.60
CA PRO A 113 46.42 -22.07 25.49
C PRO A 113 45.87 -20.71 25.00
N HIS A 114 45.28 -20.64 23.81
CA HIS A 114 44.60 -19.45 23.28
C HIS A 114 43.08 -19.63 23.12
N LEU A 115 42.57 -20.83 23.42
CA LEU A 115 41.17 -21.17 23.29
C LEU A 115 40.48 -20.96 24.64
N THR A 116 39.81 -19.82 24.81
CA THR A 116 39.02 -19.55 26.01
C THR A 116 37.74 -20.38 26.01
N VAL A 117 37.34 -20.89 27.17
CA VAL A 117 36.02 -21.53 27.35
C VAL A 117 34.90 -20.57 26.91
N MET A 118 33.83 -21.12 26.31
CA MET A 118 32.72 -20.35 25.69
C MET A 118 33.17 -19.38 24.58
N SER A 119 33.88 -19.88 23.55
CA SER A 119 34.30 -19.08 22.37
C SER A 119 33.95 -19.73 21.03
N TYR A 120 33.09 -20.74 21.03
CA TYR A 120 32.77 -21.53 19.85
C TYR A 120 32.19 -20.67 18.72
N GLN A 121 31.26 -19.76 19.02
CA GLN A 121 30.65 -18.91 18.02
C GLN A 121 31.63 -17.85 17.49
N GLU A 122 32.51 -17.33 18.34
CA GLU A 122 33.60 -16.45 17.90
C GLU A 122 34.52 -17.14 16.88
N ILE A 123 34.83 -18.42 17.09
CA ILE A 123 35.65 -19.22 16.17
C ILE A 123 34.91 -19.51 14.88
N GLN A 124 33.63 -19.91 14.96
CA GLN A 124 32.82 -20.17 13.77
C GLN A 124 32.69 -18.93 12.87
N VAL A 125 32.53 -17.75 13.45
CA VAL A 125 32.49 -16.50 12.68
C VAL A 125 33.85 -16.20 12.07
N THR A 126 34.95 -16.47 12.76
CA THR A 126 36.29 -16.34 12.20
C THR A 126 36.53 -17.31 11.05
N LEU A 127 35.86 -18.47 11.03
CA LEU A 127 35.89 -19.38 9.89
C LEU A 127 35.06 -18.86 8.72
N ARG A 128 33.79 -18.48 8.94
CA ARG A 128 32.78 -18.26 7.88
C ARG A 128 32.47 -16.80 7.53
N SER A 129 33.00 -15.82 8.26
CA SER A 129 32.68 -14.40 8.02
C SER A 129 33.12 -13.93 6.64
N LEU A 130 32.21 -13.30 5.90
CA LEU A 130 32.51 -12.73 4.59
C LEU A 130 33.43 -11.49 4.66
N GLY A 131 33.44 -10.76 5.77
CA GLY A 131 34.28 -9.58 5.95
C GLY A 131 35.69 -9.91 6.46
N GLN A 132 35.79 -10.77 7.47
CA GLN A 132 37.04 -11.02 8.21
C GLN A 132 37.38 -12.51 8.38
N GLY A 133 36.59 -13.43 7.82
CA GLY A 133 36.83 -14.86 7.97
C GLY A 133 37.94 -15.44 7.08
N THR A 134 38.26 -16.70 7.28
CA THR A 134 39.29 -17.40 6.50
C THR A 134 38.98 -17.39 4.99
N ARG A 135 40.03 -17.36 4.15
CA ARG A 135 39.91 -17.10 2.70
C ARG A 135 39.09 -18.18 1.97
N ILE A 136 39.33 -19.46 2.26
CA ILE A 136 38.72 -20.57 1.51
C ILE A 136 37.20 -20.66 1.75
N PRO A 137 36.68 -20.75 2.99
CA PRO A 137 35.24 -20.77 3.24
C PRO A 137 34.53 -19.53 2.71
N ARG A 138 35.17 -18.36 2.80
CA ARG A 138 34.63 -17.12 2.23
C ARG A 138 34.40 -17.24 0.73
N VAL A 139 35.40 -17.72 -0.02
CA VAL A 139 35.29 -17.93 -1.46
C VAL A 139 34.20 -18.96 -1.77
N LEU A 140 34.14 -20.07 -1.03
CA LEU A 140 33.09 -21.09 -1.21
C LEU A 140 31.69 -20.51 -0.99
N THR A 141 31.49 -19.70 0.06
CA THR A 141 30.21 -19.03 0.30
C THR A 141 29.87 -18.02 -0.80
N MET A 142 30.86 -17.25 -1.29
CA MET A 142 30.65 -16.34 -2.42
C MET A 142 30.29 -17.08 -3.71
N ILE A 143 30.94 -18.21 -3.99
CA ILE A 143 30.61 -19.06 -5.14
C ILE A 143 29.16 -19.53 -5.05
N ILE A 144 28.72 -20.05 -3.89
CA ILE A 144 27.34 -20.53 -3.72
C ILE A 144 26.32 -19.42 -4.02
N PHE A 145 26.49 -18.23 -3.42
CA PHE A 145 25.56 -17.12 -3.65
C PHE A 145 25.64 -16.59 -5.10
N PHE A 146 26.84 -16.51 -5.66
CA PHE A 146 27.03 -16.07 -7.04
C PHE A 146 26.41 -17.05 -8.03
N SER A 147 26.58 -18.36 -7.84
CA SER A 147 26.00 -19.38 -8.70
C SER A 147 24.47 -19.33 -8.69
N VAL A 148 23.84 -19.26 -7.51
CA VAL A 148 22.37 -19.15 -7.40
C VAL A 148 21.87 -17.84 -8.04
N GLY A 149 22.53 -16.73 -7.74
CA GLY A 149 22.18 -15.42 -8.31
C GLY A 149 22.36 -15.37 -9.82
N ALA A 150 23.47 -15.90 -10.35
CA ALA A 150 23.79 -15.92 -11.77
C ALA A 150 22.82 -16.81 -12.56
N VAL A 151 22.44 -17.97 -12.03
CA VAL A 151 21.43 -18.84 -12.65
C VAL A 151 20.08 -18.13 -12.70
N PHE A 152 19.61 -17.55 -11.58
CA PHE A 152 18.35 -16.83 -11.55
C PHE A 152 18.33 -15.63 -12.49
N ILE A 153 19.33 -14.74 -12.38
CA ILE A 153 19.43 -13.54 -13.22
C ILE A 153 19.58 -13.94 -14.69
N GLY A 154 20.41 -14.94 -14.99
CA GLY A 154 20.61 -15.45 -16.34
C GLY A 154 19.32 -15.96 -16.98
N LEU A 155 18.54 -16.78 -16.26
CA LEU A 155 17.25 -17.27 -16.73
C LEU A 155 16.25 -16.13 -16.94
N VAL A 156 16.14 -15.20 -16.00
CA VAL A 156 15.24 -14.04 -16.11
C VAL A 156 15.63 -13.13 -17.29
N MET A 157 16.93 -12.87 -17.48
CA MET A 157 17.43 -12.07 -18.59
C MET A 157 17.22 -12.76 -19.94
N TYR A 158 17.41 -14.09 -20.00
CA TYR A 158 17.13 -14.88 -21.20
C TYR A 158 15.64 -14.82 -21.56
N MET A 159 14.74 -15.05 -20.60
CA MET A 159 13.30 -14.90 -20.81
C MET A 159 12.91 -13.47 -21.23
N ALA A 160 13.47 -12.47 -20.56
CA ALA A 160 13.24 -11.08 -20.94
C ALA A 160 13.75 -10.81 -22.37
N SER A 161 14.83 -11.44 -22.82
CA SER A 161 15.33 -11.22 -24.18
C SER A 161 14.33 -11.66 -25.26
N THR A 162 13.55 -12.71 -24.99
CA THR A 162 12.58 -13.30 -25.93
C THR A 162 11.21 -12.62 -25.93
N PHE A 163 10.84 -11.93 -24.85
CA PHE A 163 9.53 -11.28 -24.76
C PHE A 163 9.47 -9.93 -25.45
N ASP A 164 8.28 -9.37 -25.56
CA ASP A 164 8.08 -8.00 -26.01
C ASP A 164 8.60 -6.97 -25.00
N ILE A 165 8.96 -5.77 -25.50
CA ILE A 165 9.58 -4.68 -24.72
C ILE A 165 8.80 -4.30 -23.45
N TYR A 166 7.48 -4.48 -23.44
CA TYR A 166 6.64 -4.14 -22.29
C TYR A 166 6.73 -5.15 -21.14
N LEU A 167 6.83 -6.45 -21.46
CA LEU A 167 7.11 -7.48 -20.45
C LEU A 167 8.54 -7.30 -19.94
N LYS A 168 9.50 -6.97 -20.82
CA LYS A 168 10.87 -6.62 -20.38
C LYS A 168 10.86 -5.51 -19.34
N PHE A 169 10.15 -4.42 -19.63
CA PHE A 169 10.06 -3.30 -18.70
C PHE A 169 9.40 -3.70 -17.37
N THR A 170 8.28 -4.43 -17.42
CA THR A 170 7.59 -4.92 -16.22
C THR A 170 8.49 -5.84 -15.38
N MET A 171 9.19 -6.76 -16.05
CA MET A 171 10.16 -7.68 -15.42
C MET A 171 11.33 -6.92 -14.81
N ILE A 172 11.88 -5.92 -15.48
CA ILE A 172 12.96 -5.07 -14.93
C ILE A 172 12.48 -4.32 -13.70
N VAL A 173 11.28 -3.72 -13.74
CA VAL A 173 10.74 -2.97 -12.60
C VAL A 173 10.55 -3.90 -11.39
N PHE A 174 9.93 -5.07 -11.57
CA PHE A 174 9.67 -5.98 -10.46
C PHE A 174 10.92 -6.73 -10.00
N TYR A 175 11.57 -7.48 -10.90
CA TYR A 175 12.72 -8.30 -10.55
C TYR A 175 13.97 -7.49 -10.27
N GLY A 176 14.16 -6.36 -10.96
CA GLY A 176 15.25 -5.42 -10.66
C GLY A 176 15.11 -4.79 -9.28
N ALA A 177 13.91 -4.34 -8.91
CA ALA A 177 13.66 -3.81 -7.57
C ALA A 177 13.85 -4.87 -6.48
N ALA A 178 13.30 -6.08 -6.67
CA ALA A 178 13.46 -7.18 -5.73
C ALA A 178 14.94 -7.58 -5.56
N THR A 179 15.68 -7.71 -6.66
CA THR A 179 17.12 -8.02 -6.65
C THR A 179 17.92 -6.93 -5.92
N ALA A 180 17.59 -5.67 -6.15
CA ALA A 180 18.24 -4.55 -5.45
C ALA A 180 17.99 -4.60 -3.93
N LEU A 181 16.76 -4.92 -3.50
CA LEU A 181 16.43 -5.09 -2.08
C LEU A 181 17.17 -6.27 -1.45
N ILE A 182 17.21 -7.42 -2.13
CA ILE A 182 17.94 -8.62 -1.66
C ILE A 182 19.43 -8.31 -1.53
N LEU A 183 20.04 -7.66 -2.53
CA LEU A 183 21.44 -7.29 -2.49
C LEU A 183 21.73 -6.28 -1.38
N MET A 184 20.86 -5.28 -1.22
CA MET A 184 20.99 -4.27 -0.17
C MET A 184 20.94 -4.91 1.23
N GLU A 185 20.03 -5.85 1.43
CA GLU A 185 19.89 -6.58 2.68
C GLU A 185 21.07 -7.53 2.91
N SER A 186 21.50 -8.25 1.89
CA SER A 186 22.70 -9.10 1.91
C SER A 186 23.93 -8.34 2.36
N VAL A 187 24.17 -7.14 1.80
CA VAL A 187 25.30 -6.28 2.19
C VAL A 187 25.17 -5.80 3.64
N ASN A 188 23.96 -5.49 4.11
CA ASN A 188 23.75 -5.06 5.49
C ASN A 188 24.03 -6.20 6.48
N ALA A 189 23.49 -7.39 6.22
CA ALA A 189 23.64 -8.56 7.07
C ALA A 189 25.10 -9.07 7.11
N THR A 190 25.80 -9.04 5.98
CA THR A 190 27.13 -9.65 5.86
C THR A 190 28.28 -8.66 6.10
N VAL A 191 28.39 -7.64 5.23
CA VAL A 191 29.51 -6.68 5.25
C VAL A 191 29.36 -5.68 6.39
N ARG A 192 28.12 -5.23 6.66
CA ARG A 192 27.82 -4.21 7.69
C ARG A 192 27.22 -4.80 8.95
N GLY A 193 27.37 -6.11 9.18
CA GLY A 193 26.68 -6.85 10.25
C GLY A 193 26.78 -6.21 11.64
N LYS A 194 27.94 -5.66 12.03
CA LYS A 194 28.10 -4.97 13.33
C LYS A 194 27.21 -3.74 13.46
N ARG A 195 27.13 -2.91 12.41
CA ARG A 195 26.28 -1.72 12.39
C ARG A 195 24.81 -2.11 12.32
N TYR A 196 24.49 -3.12 11.51
CA TYR A 196 23.15 -3.68 11.38
C TYR A 196 22.63 -4.18 12.74
N PHE A 197 23.42 -4.98 13.46
CA PHE A 197 23.08 -5.47 14.79
C PHE A 197 22.90 -4.33 15.81
N LYS A 198 23.82 -3.35 15.84
CA LYS A 198 23.70 -2.20 16.75
C LYS A 198 22.40 -1.44 16.54
N ASN A 199 22.06 -1.13 15.28
CA ASN A 199 20.83 -0.42 14.97
C ASN A 199 19.59 -1.21 15.43
N LEU A 200 19.59 -2.53 15.26
CA LEU A 200 18.50 -3.39 15.74
C LEU A 200 18.40 -3.42 17.26
N VAL A 201 19.52 -3.42 17.98
CA VAL A 201 19.53 -3.31 19.45
C VAL A 201 19.00 -1.95 19.90
N ASP A 202 19.44 -0.87 19.26
CA ASP A 202 18.97 0.50 19.57
C ASP A 202 17.45 0.61 19.30
N ASP A 203 16.96 0.03 18.20
CA ASP A 203 15.53 -0.03 17.87
C ASP A 203 14.74 -0.91 18.82
N ALA A 204 15.26 -2.07 19.19
CA ALA A 204 14.64 -2.98 20.15
C ALA A 204 14.54 -2.33 21.53
N HIS A 205 15.59 -1.64 21.98
CA HIS A 205 15.58 -0.91 23.24
C HIS A 205 14.54 0.21 23.23
N ARG A 206 14.49 1.01 22.15
CA ARG A 206 13.45 2.03 21.98
C ARG A 206 12.04 1.42 22.06
N ARG A 207 11.81 0.29 21.38
CA ARG A 207 10.51 -0.40 21.38
C ARG A 207 10.20 -1.11 22.70
N SER A 208 11.19 -1.59 23.45
CA SER A 208 10.96 -2.22 24.76
C SER A 208 10.57 -1.19 25.82
N MET A 209 11.00 0.06 25.65
CA MET A 209 10.56 1.19 26.46
C MET A 209 9.15 1.66 26.08
N GLU A 210 8.65 1.27 24.89
CA GLU A 210 7.26 1.47 24.52
C GLU A 210 6.40 0.39 25.19
N PRO A 211 5.26 0.76 25.82
CA PRO A 211 4.36 -0.22 26.41
C PRO A 211 3.88 -1.24 25.37
N LEU A 212 4.00 -2.54 25.69
CA LEU A 212 3.40 -3.61 24.88
C LEU A 212 1.86 -3.56 24.93
N THR A 213 1.32 -2.95 25.98
CA THR A 213 -0.09 -2.57 26.07
C THR A 213 -0.32 -1.32 25.22
N PRO A 214 -1.50 -1.17 24.59
CA PRO A 214 -1.83 0.08 23.89
C PRO A 214 -1.64 1.24 24.87
N SER A 215 -0.73 2.19 24.55
CA SER A 215 -0.52 3.36 25.39
C SER A 215 -1.85 4.10 25.55
N VAL A 216 -2.35 4.14 26.79
CA VAL A 216 -3.52 4.94 27.17
C VAL A 216 -3.15 6.42 27.17
N ASP A 217 -1.86 6.72 27.39
CA ASP A 217 -1.32 8.07 27.40
C ASP A 217 -0.79 8.47 26.02
N GLY A 218 -1.39 9.52 25.46
CA GLY A 218 -1.14 10.09 24.15
C GLY A 218 0.20 10.80 23.98
N THR A 219 1.26 10.38 24.66
CA THR A 219 2.61 10.87 24.38
C THR A 219 3.11 10.22 23.09
N ALA A 220 2.64 10.77 21.97
CA ALA A 220 3.14 10.45 20.65
C ALA A 220 4.67 10.53 20.69
N SER A 221 5.34 9.41 20.45
CA SER A 221 6.76 9.42 20.16
C SER A 221 6.97 10.42 19.02
N THR A 222 7.93 11.33 19.22
CA THR A 222 8.36 12.33 18.26
C THR A 222 9.00 11.62 17.08
N SER A 223 8.19 10.99 16.22
CA SER A 223 8.66 10.43 14.97
C SER A 223 9.30 11.56 14.19
N ARG A 224 10.59 11.45 13.86
CA ARG A 224 11.29 12.39 12.99
C ARG A 224 10.38 12.76 11.82
N GLY A 225 10.10 14.06 11.68
CA GLY A 225 9.30 14.56 10.58
C GLY A 225 9.84 14.07 9.23
N ARG A 226 8.93 13.81 8.30
CA ARG A 226 9.28 13.36 6.95
C ARG A 226 10.19 14.39 6.26
N SER A 227 11.22 13.95 5.54
CA SER A 227 12.08 14.87 4.77
C SER A 227 11.36 15.45 3.55
N LEU A 228 11.73 16.68 3.16
CA LEU A 228 11.19 17.35 1.97
C LEU A 228 11.45 16.54 0.70
N ALA A 229 12.63 15.95 0.54
CA ALA A 229 12.95 15.08 -0.59
C ALA A 229 12.02 13.86 -0.66
N SER A 230 11.75 13.21 0.48
CA SER A 230 10.79 12.09 0.54
C SER A 230 9.39 12.54 0.15
N TYR A 231 8.95 13.73 0.60
CA TYR A 231 7.67 14.32 0.21
C TYR A 231 7.60 14.59 -1.30
N LEU A 232 8.65 15.16 -1.89
CA LEU A 232 8.67 15.52 -3.30
C LEU A 232 8.63 14.33 -4.25
N ILE A 233 9.10 13.14 -3.83
CA ILE A 233 9.05 11.92 -4.65
C ILE A 233 7.66 11.29 -4.61
N LEU A 234 7.09 11.10 -3.42
CA LEU A 234 5.79 10.45 -3.25
C LEU A 234 4.94 11.17 -2.19
N PRO A 235 4.32 12.32 -2.51
CA PRO A 235 3.63 13.18 -1.55
C PRO A 235 2.67 12.42 -0.64
N ARG A 236 1.80 11.58 -1.21
CA ARG A 236 0.78 10.83 -0.46
C ARG A 236 0.91 9.31 -0.72
N PRO A 237 1.79 8.60 0.02
CA PRO A 237 1.95 7.15 -0.15
C PRO A 237 0.70 6.37 0.28
N ALA A 238 0.03 6.82 1.35
CA ALA A 238 -1.19 6.17 1.84
C ALA A 238 -2.34 6.22 0.82
N ASP A 239 -2.38 7.26 -0.04
CA ASP A 239 -3.39 7.37 -1.08
C ASP A 239 -3.20 6.38 -2.24
N LEU A 240 -2.04 5.70 -2.32
CA LEU A 240 -1.84 4.59 -3.27
C LEU A 240 -2.77 3.41 -3.00
N SER A 241 -3.41 3.32 -1.83
CA SER A 241 -4.47 2.33 -1.59
C SER A 241 -5.65 2.48 -2.56
N LYS A 242 -5.78 3.63 -3.23
CA LYS A 242 -6.80 3.92 -4.26
C LYS A 242 -6.34 3.58 -5.68
N ALA A 243 -5.04 3.31 -5.87
CA ALA A 243 -4.46 2.98 -7.16
C ALA A 243 -5.11 1.76 -7.85
N PRO A 244 -5.64 0.72 -7.15
CA PRO A 244 -6.26 -0.43 -7.81
C PRO A 244 -7.54 -0.11 -8.60
N PHE A 245 -8.20 1.03 -8.39
CA PHE A 245 -9.47 1.32 -9.07
C PHE A 245 -9.30 1.49 -10.59
N PHE A 246 -8.20 2.05 -11.06
CA PHE A 246 -7.92 2.14 -12.50
C PHE A 246 -7.76 0.75 -13.16
N PRO A 247 -6.87 -0.15 -12.69
CA PRO A 247 -6.77 -1.49 -13.27
C PRO A 247 -8.04 -2.31 -13.07
N ILE A 248 -8.81 -2.13 -11.99
CA ILE A 248 -10.15 -2.75 -11.87
C ILE A 248 -11.05 -2.32 -13.03
N GLY A 249 -11.05 -1.04 -13.41
CA GLY A 249 -11.76 -0.56 -14.60
C GLY A 249 -11.30 -1.24 -15.90
N ALA A 250 -10.00 -1.37 -16.10
CA ALA A 250 -9.44 -2.09 -17.26
C ALA A 250 -9.79 -3.58 -17.27
N LEU A 251 -9.82 -4.23 -16.10
CA LEU A 251 -10.25 -5.62 -15.95
C LEU A 251 -11.74 -5.80 -16.26
N VAL A 252 -12.58 -4.86 -15.83
CA VAL A 252 -14.01 -4.84 -16.20
C VAL A 252 -14.17 -4.73 -17.71
N LEU A 253 -13.38 -3.88 -18.38
CA LEU A 253 -13.36 -3.80 -19.84
C LEU A 253 -13.02 -5.15 -20.49
N VAL A 254 -11.98 -5.85 -20.01
CA VAL A 254 -11.61 -7.19 -20.50
C VAL A 254 -12.70 -8.23 -20.21
N ALA A 255 -13.39 -8.12 -19.08
CA ALA A 255 -14.43 -9.08 -18.71
C ALA A 255 -15.69 -8.97 -19.60
N VAL A 256 -16.02 -7.74 -20.02
CA VAL A 256 -17.15 -7.42 -20.89
C VAL A 256 -16.79 -7.58 -22.37
N ARG A 257 -15.56 -7.22 -22.76
CA ARG A 257 -15.02 -7.32 -24.13
C ARG A 257 -13.68 -8.07 -24.13
N PRO A 258 -13.70 -9.41 -24.07
CA PRO A 258 -12.51 -10.26 -24.02
C PRO A 258 -11.47 -9.94 -25.09
N GLU A 259 -11.93 -9.62 -26.31
CA GLU A 259 -11.10 -9.26 -27.47
C GLU A 259 -10.18 -8.07 -27.21
N THR A 260 -10.51 -7.21 -26.24
CA THR A 260 -9.69 -6.05 -25.87
C THR A 260 -8.34 -6.46 -25.28
N ALA A 261 -8.28 -7.60 -24.57
CA ALA A 261 -7.04 -8.10 -23.97
C ALA A 261 -6.02 -8.56 -25.02
N GLU A 262 -6.48 -8.85 -26.24
CA GLU A 262 -5.67 -9.32 -27.36
C GLU A 262 -5.16 -8.18 -28.24
N LEU A 263 -5.63 -6.95 -28.01
CA LEU A 263 -5.17 -5.77 -28.76
C LEU A 263 -3.68 -5.50 -28.50
N GLU A 264 -2.97 -5.20 -29.59
CA GLU A 264 -1.57 -4.79 -29.55
C GLU A 264 -1.40 -3.60 -28.58
N TYR A 265 -0.51 -3.76 -27.61
CA TYR A 265 -0.22 -2.78 -26.54
C TYR A 265 -1.33 -2.49 -25.52
N PHE A 266 -2.39 -3.29 -25.40
CA PHE A 266 -3.40 -3.08 -24.35
C PHE A 266 -2.82 -3.07 -22.92
N TRP A 267 -2.19 -4.16 -22.49
CA TRP A 267 -1.60 -4.26 -21.15
C TRP A 267 -0.49 -3.24 -20.87
N PRO A 268 0.42 -2.96 -21.83
CA PRO A 268 1.40 -1.86 -21.71
C PRO A 268 0.74 -0.52 -21.48
N ARG A 269 -0.31 -0.21 -22.27
CA ARG A 269 -1.10 1.01 -22.14
C ARG A 269 -1.73 1.09 -20.76
N VAL A 270 -2.34 0.01 -20.26
CA VAL A 270 -2.91 -0.04 -18.91
C VAL A 270 -1.84 0.28 -17.86
N VAL A 271 -0.67 -0.36 -17.90
CA VAL A 271 0.39 -0.14 -16.91
C VAL A 271 0.94 1.30 -16.97
N VAL A 272 1.25 1.79 -18.16
CA VAL A 272 1.80 3.14 -18.34
C VAL A 272 0.78 4.20 -17.91
N LEU A 273 -0.48 4.08 -18.35
CA LEU A 273 -1.53 5.03 -17.98
C LEU A 273 -1.89 4.96 -16.50
N TRP A 274 -1.80 3.78 -15.89
CA TRP A 274 -1.93 3.62 -14.45
C TRP A 274 -0.86 4.40 -13.70
N LEU A 275 0.41 4.29 -14.12
CA LEU A 275 1.52 5.06 -13.55
C LEU A 275 1.37 6.57 -13.79
N VAL A 276 0.99 6.98 -15.01
CA VAL A 276 0.71 8.38 -15.34
C VAL A 276 -0.39 8.93 -14.43
N LEU A 277 -1.50 8.20 -14.28
CA LEU A 277 -2.62 8.62 -13.46
C LEU A 277 -2.23 8.72 -11.97
N GLU A 278 -1.68 7.66 -11.38
CA GLU A 278 -1.52 7.56 -9.92
C GLU A 278 -0.21 8.19 -9.40
N VAL A 279 0.88 8.15 -10.18
CA VAL A 279 2.20 8.64 -9.76
C VAL A 279 2.46 10.07 -10.25
N LEU A 280 1.97 10.45 -11.43
CA LEU A 280 2.19 11.78 -11.99
C LEU A 280 0.99 12.71 -11.71
N VAL A 281 -0.19 12.39 -12.23
CA VAL A 281 -1.36 13.28 -12.21
C VAL A 281 -1.95 13.42 -10.80
N TYR A 282 -2.25 12.31 -10.11
CA TYR A 282 -2.82 12.37 -8.76
C TYR A 282 -1.83 12.94 -7.74
N GLN A 283 -0.55 12.59 -7.80
CA GLN A 283 0.44 13.18 -6.89
C GLN A 283 0.59 14.69 -7.14
N ALA A 284 0.59 15.15 -8.39
CA ALA A 284 0.57 16.57 -8.72
C ALA A 284 -0.67 17.27 -8.13
N ARG A 285 -1.85 16.65 -8.27
CA ARG A 285 -3.09 17.15 -7.64
C ARG A 285 -2.99 17.20 -6.12
N TYR A 286 -2.41 16.19 -5.47
CA TYR A 286 -2.23 16.20 -4.02
C TYR A 286 -1.28 17.29 -3.55
N GLN A 287 -0.19 17.54 -4.26
CA GLN A 287 0.72 18.64 -3.97
C GLN A 287 0.05 20.01 -4.15
N TRP A 288 -0.77 20.17 -5.20
CA TRP A 288 -1.55 21.39 -5.39
C TRP A 288 -2.52 21.63 -4.23
N ASN A 289 -3.23 20.58 -3.79
CA ASN A 289 -4.11 20.64 -2.63
C ASN A 289 -3.35 20.99 -1.34
N ASP A 290 -2.18 20.40 -1.12
CA ASP A 290 -1.35 20.68 0.07
C ASP A 290 -0.84 22.13 0.08
N LEU A 291 -0.48 22.70 -1.09
CA LEU A 291 -0.12 24.12 -1.20
C LEU A 291 -1.28 25.05 -0.85
N ARG A 292 -2.50 24.75 -1.32
CA ARG A 292 -3.69 25.57 -0.98
C ARG A 292 -4.12 25.41 0.48
N GLY A 293 -3.92 24.24 1.06
CA GLY A 293 -4.29 23.90 2.44
C GLY A 293 -3.22 24.20 3.49
N LEU A 294 -2.10 24.84 3.12
CA LEU A 294 -0.90 24.92 3.95
C LEU A 294 -1.16 25.47 5.35
N GLY A 295 -1.91 26.58 5.47
CA GLY A 295 -2.24 27.18 6.77
C GLY A 295 -3.05 26.24 7.67
N GLU A 296 -4.12 25.65 7.15
CA GLU A 296 -4.98 24.70 7.88
C GLU A 296 -4.23 23.44 8.33
N ASP A 297 -3.19 23.07 7.58
CA ASP A 297 -2.42 21.87 7.83
C ASP A 297 -1.36 22.05 8.90
N MET A 298 -0.80 23.26 9.02
CA MET A 298 0.10 23.63 10.10
C MET A 298 -0.64 23.67 11.44
N GLU A 299 -1.89 24.14 11.44
CA GLU A 299 -2.72 24.28 12.65
C GLU A 299 -3.41 22.96 13.08
N ALA A 300 -3.38 21.93 12.23
CA ALA A 300 -4.11 20.71 12.49
C ALA A 300 -3.53 19.91 13.67
N PRO A 301 -4.37 19.38 14.58
CA PRO A 301 -3.91 18.60 15.73
C PRO A 301 -2.97 17.48 15.34
N ALA A 302 -3.27 16.74 14.26
CA ALA A 302 -2.49 15.62 13.75
C ALA A 302 -1.57 15.95 12.55
N ALA A 303 -1.05 17.18 12.45
CA ALA A 303 -0.21 17.64 11.34
C ALA A 303 0.95 16.67 11.02
N GLY A 304 1.71 16.23 12.03
CA GLY A 304 2.85 15.32 11.87
C GLY A 304 2.49 13.94 11.32
N GLN A 305 1.28 13.43 11.60
CA GLN A 305 0.83 12.11 11.12
C GLN A 305 0.28 12.17 9.69
N ARG A 306 -0.20 13.34 9.24
CA ARG A 306 -0.78 13.51 7.90
C ARG A 306 0.26 13.46 6.77
N GLY A 307 1.55 13.55 7.09
CA GLY A 307 2.65 13.41 6.14
C GLY A 307 2.64 14.43 5.00
N ARG A 308 2.12 15.64 5.25
CA ARG A 308 2.02 16.76 4.28
C ARG A 308 3.37 17.48 4.15
N ILE A 309 3.38 18.68 3.55
CA ILE A 309 4.59 19.46 3.32
C ILE A 309 5.37 19.63 4.63
N PRO A 310 6.61 19.13 4.73
CA PRO A 310 7.41 19.27 5.94
C PRO A 310 7.97 20.68 6.01
N LEU A 311 7.40 21.50 6.89
CA LEU A 311 7.92 22.81 7.24
C LEU A 311 8.56 22.73 8.62
N ASP A 312 9.73 23.34 8.77
CA ASP A 312 10.29 23.59 10.10
C ASP A 312 9.56 24.80 10.69
N PRO A 313 8.89 24.67 11.85
CA PRO A 313 8.19 25.79 12.48
C PRO A 313 9.12 26.96 12.84
N THR A 314 10.44 26.77 12.80
CA THR A 314 11.44 27.82 13.06
C THR A 314 11.87 28.59 11.80
N THR A 315 11.62 28.07 10.59
CA THR A 315 11.91 28.78 9.34
C THR A 315 10.81 29.79 9.00
N SER A 316 11.17 31.07 8.93
CA SER A 316 10.25 32.16 8.60
C SER A 316 9.92 32.27 7.11
N ASP A 317 10.72 31.67 6.22
CA ASP A 317 10.51 31.76 4.77
C ASP A 317 9.99 30.45 4.15
N ILE A 318 8.70 30.44 3.85
CA ILE A 318 8.01 29.32 3.17
C ILE A 318 8.19 29.34 1.64
N ARG A 319 8.67 30.45 1.06
CA ARG A 319 8.79 30.63 -0.40
C ARG A 319 9.62 29.54 -1.09
N PRO A 320 10.82 29.15 -0.62
CA PRO A 320 11.61 28.12 -1.32
C PRO A 320 10.90 26.76 -1.36
N VAL A 321 10.16 26.42 -0.30
CA VAL A 321 9.38 25.17 -0.25
C VAL A 321 8.24 25.22 -1.25
N VAL A 322 7.50 26.33 -1.32
CA VAL A 322 6.42 26.52 -2.30
C VAL A 322 6.95 26.41 -3.73
N ILE A 323 8.07 27.08 -4.05
CA ILE A 323 8.70 27.02 -5.39
C ILE A 323 9.09 25.58 -5.74
N LEU A 324 9.71 24.85 -4.82
CA LEU A 324 10.16 23.49 -5.06
C LEU A 324 9.00 22.51 -5.27
N VAL A 325 7.92 22.66 -4.51
CA VAL A 325 6.69 21.87 -4.68
C VAL A 325 6.02 22.20 -6.01
N SER A 326 5.92 23.48 -6.38
CA SER A 326 5.39 23.91 -7.68
C SER A 326 6.23 23.41 -8.86
N CYS A 327 7.56 23.42 -8.72
CA CYS A 327 8.47 22.83 -9.71
C CYS A 327 8.22 21.32 -9.84
N ALA A 328 8.08 20.61 -8.73
CA ALA A 328 7.80 19.17 -8.74
C ALA A 328 6.43 18.83 -9.37
N ILE A 329 5.40 19.66 -9.17
CA ILE A 329 4.12 19.56 -9.89
C ILE A 329 4.36 19.71 -11.40
N SER A 330 5.09 20.75 -11.80
CA SER A 330 5.36 21.05 -13.21
C SER A 330 6.13 19.93 -13.91
N VAL A 331 7.17 19.39 -13.26
CA VAL A 331 7.93 18.23 -13.75
C VAL A 331 7.04 17.00 -13.94
N ARG A 332 6.13 16.71 -12.99
CA ARG A 332 5.20 15.57 -13.14
C ARG A 332 4.27 15.72 -14.34
N LEU A 333 3.70 16.92 -14.52
CA LEU A 333 2.82 17.19 -15.64
C LEU A 333 3.58 17.13 -16.97
N PHE A 334 4.81 17.64 -17.01
CA PHE A 334 5.70 17.49 -18.16
C PHE A 334 6.00 16.02 -18.48
N LEU A 335 6.34 15.20 -17.48
CA LEU A 335 6.56 13.76 -17.67
C LEU A 335 5.29 13.03 -18.13
N ALA A 336 4.10 13.46 -17.68
CA ALA A 336 2.83 12.90 -18.13
C ALA A 336 2.59 13.20 -19.62
N VAL A 337 2.91 14.41 -20.08
CA VAL A 337 2.89 14.78 -21.50
C VAL A 337 3.95 14.00 -22.29
N LEU A 338 5.15 13.82 -21.73
CA LEU A 338 6.21 13.04 -22.36
C LEU A 338 5.80 11.57 -22.57
N ALA A 339 4.94 11.01 -21.72
CA ALA A 339 4.41 9.66 -21.91
C ALA A 339 3.62 9.50 -23.23
N CYS A 340 3.06 10.59 -23.78
CA CYS A 340 2.42 10.60 -25.10
C CYS A 340 3.41 10.43 -26.26
N ALA A 341 4.72 10.38 -26.00
CA ALA A 341 5.72 9.98 -26.98
C ALA A 341 5.63 8.47 -27.33
N LEU A 342 5.03 7.67 -26.44
CA LEU A 342 4.85 6.24 -26.65
C LEU A 342 3.75 6.01 -27.71
N PRO A 343 3.95 5.06 -28.65
CA PRO A 343 3.05 4.88 -29.79
C PRO A 343 1.63 4.45 -29.41
N PHE A 344 1.42 3.96 -28.19
CA PHE A 344 0.13 3.49 -27.66
C PHE A 344 -0.49 4.44 -26.63
N VAL A 345 0.08 5.65 -26.42
CA VAL A 345 -0.43 6.67 -25.50
C VAL A 345 -0.81 7.92 -26.28
N SER A 346 -2.11 8.16 -26.40
CA SER A 346 -2.67 9.36 -27.03
C SER A 346 -2.94 10.49 -26.02
N PHE A 347 -2.62 11.73 -26.40
CA PHE A 347 -2.90 12.92 -25.58
C PHE A 347 -4.40 13.16 -25.42
N PHE A 348 -5.15 13.19 -26.53
CA PHE A 348 -6.58 13.53 -26.50
C PHE A 348 -7.46 12.42 -25.93
N HIS A 349 -7.08 11.16 -26.13
CA HIS A 349 -7.90 10.03 -25.70
C HIS A 349 -7.56 9.53 -24.29
N HIS A 350 -6.34 9.79 -23.78
CA HIS A 350 -5.93 9.30 -22.47
C HIS A 350 -5.54 10.44 -21.52
N LEU A 351 -4.55 11.26 -21.88
CA LEU A 351 -4.00 12.23 -20.92
C LEU A 351 -4.97 13.38 -20.63
N LEU A 352 -5.58 13.97 -21.66
CA LEU A 352 -6.49 15.10 -21.49
C LEU A 352 -7.72 14.73 -20.63
N PRO A 353 -8.42 13.59 -20.84
CA PRO A 353 -9.48 13.14 -19.95
C PRO A 353 -9.02 12.92 -18.51
N MET A 354 -7.82 12.37 -18.30
CA MET A 354 -7.25 12.21 -16.96
C MET A 354 -7.03 13.56 -16.29
N LEU A 355 -6.42 14.52 -16.99
CA LEU A 355 -6.16 15.85 -16.46
C LEU A 355 -7.47 16.59 -16.14
N LEU A 356 -8.41 16.64 -17.09
CA LEU A 356 -9.70 17.30 -16.92
C LEU A 356 -10.53 16.63 -15.82
N GLY A 357 -10.57 15.30 -15.77
CA GLY A 357 -11.29 14.56 -14.74
C GLY A 357 -10.70 14.80 -13.35
N VAL A 358 -9.38 14.64 -13.19
CA VAL A 358 -8.73 14.75 -11.88
C VAL A 358 -8.70 16.19 -11.38
N PHE A 359 -8.25 17.15 -12.20
CA PHE A 359 -8.19 18.56 -11.80
C PHE A 359 -9.56 19.23 -11.78
N GLY A 360 -10.48 18.86 -12.69
CA GLY A 360 -11.85 19.36 -12.69
C GLY A 360 -12.60 18.94 -11.43
N LEU A 361 -12.54 17.65 -11.06
CA LEU A 361 -13.12 17.18 -9.81
C LEU A 361 -12.46 17.83 -8.57
N ALA A 362 -11.13 18.03 -8.63
CA ALA A 362 -10.41 18.71 -7.56
C ALA A 362 -10.82 20.18 -7.41
N ALA A 363 -11.07 20.88 -8.53
CA ALA A 363 -11.56 22.26 -8.52
C ALA A 363 -12.97 22.35 -7.93
N VAL A 364 -13.89 21.45 -8.32
CA VAL A 364 -15.24 21.38 -7.72
C VAL A 364 -15.16 21.12 -6.22
N TYR A 365 -14.32 20.15 -5.81
CA TYR A 365 -14.07 19.88 -4.39
C TYR A 365 -13.55 21.12 -3.64
N GLU A 366 -12.60 21.86 -4.23
CA GLU A 366 -12.01 23.05 -3.60
C GLU A 366 -13.00 24.22 -3.54
N ILE A 367 -13.87 24.39 -4.54
CA ILE A 367 -14.96 25.38 -4.50
C ILE A 367 -15.90 25.07 -3.33
N LEU A 368 -16.34 23.81 -3.19
CA LEU A 368 -17.20 23.38 -2.08
C LEU A 368 -16.51 23.53 -0.72
N ARG A 369 -15.22 23.18 -0.63
CA ARG A 369 -14.41 23.44 0.59
C ARG A 369 -14.24 24.93 0.86
N GLY A 370 -14.11 25.76 -0.15
CA GLY A 370 -14.09 27.22 -0.03
C GLY A 370 -15.40 27.77 0.54
N MET A 371 -16.55 27.27 0.08
CA MET A 371 -17.86 27.61 0.65
C MET A 371 -17.97 27.17 2.11
N GLU A 372 -17.48 25.97 2.42
CA GLU A 372 -17.42 25.45 3.79
C GLU A 372 -16.57 26.33 4.72
N ARG A 373 -15.42 26.82 4.21
CA ARG A 373 -14.52 27.75 4.91
C ARG A 373 -15.14 29.14 5.09
N ASN A 374 -15.78 29.68 4.06
CA ASN A 374 -16.35 31.04 4.11
C ASN A 374 -17.58 31.14 5.01
N GLY A 375 -18.24 30.00 5.31
CA GLY A 375 -19.29 29.92 6.32
C GLY A 375 -18.78 29.99 7.77
N TYR A 376 -17.47 30.14 7.97
CA TYR A 376 -16.84 30.30 9.28
C TYR A 376 -16.77 31.77 9.68
N VAL A 377 -17.47 32.14 10.76
CA VAL A 377 -17.36 33.46 11.38
C VAL A 377 -16.60 33.31 12.71
N PRO A 378 -15.36 33.82 12.82
CA PRO A 378 -14.66 33.86 14.09
C PRO A 378 -15.34 34.89 15.00
N THR A 379 -16.16 34.43 15.95
CA THR A 379 -16.74 35.30 16.99
C THR A 379 -15.70 35.58 18.08
N THR A 380 -15.82 36.72 18.76
CA THR A 380 -14.94 37.23 19.82
C THR A 380 -14.83 36.34 21.06
N GLN A 381 -15.60 35.24 21.15
CA GLN A 381 -15.48 34.19 22.18
C GLN A 381 -15.07 32.80 21.63
N GLY A 382 -14.65 32.69 20.36
CA GLY A 382 -14.27 31.44 19.70
C GLY A 382 -15.47 30.65 19.11
N PRO A 383 -15.27 29.82 18.06
CA PRO A 383 -16.32 29.57 17.08
C PRO A 383 -17.32 28.47 17.49
N LEU A 384 -18.61 28.70 17.20
CA LEU A 384 -19.67 27.70 16.97
C LEU A 384 -20.81 28.28 16.10
N GLN A 385 -20.49 28.81 14.93
CA GLN A 385 -21.41 28.74 13.80
C GLN A 385 -20.73 27.93 12.71
N THR A 386 -21.35 26.82 12.34
CA THR A 386 -20.86 25.93 11.28
C THR A 386 -21.57 26.24 9.97
N SER A 387 -20.86 26.09 8.84
CA SER A 387 -21.43 26.05 7.49
C SER A 387 -22.72 25.22 7.45
N PRO A 388 -23.69 25.55 6.57
CA PRO A 388 -24.89 24.74 6.36
C PRO A 388 -24.53 23.26 6.17
N SER A 389 -25.24 22.37 6.87
CA SER A 389 -24.98 20.92 6.85
C SER A 389 -25.01 20.32 5.43
N SER A 390 -25.74 20.94 4.50
CA SER A 390 -25.80 20.54 3.09
C SER A 390 -24.45 20.62 2.38
N VAL A 391 -23.65 21.66 2.62
CA VAL A 391 -22.32 21.82 2.00
C VAL A 391 -21.36 20.74 2.50
N ALA A 392 -21.40 20.42 3.79
CA ALA A 392 -20.59 19.36 4.39
C ALA A 392 -20.94 17.96 3.83
N VAL A 393 -22.22 17.70 3.56
CA VAL A 393 -22.67 16.48 2.86
C VAL A 393 -22.16 16.46 1.43
N LEU A 394 -22.28 17.57 0.69
CA LEU A 394 -21.79 17.67 -0.69
C LEU A 394 -20.28 17.45 -0.79
N VAL A 395 -19.48 18.02 0.12
CA VAL A 395 -18.03 17.76 0.21
C VAL A 395 -17.75 16.26 0.38
N SER A 396 -18.52 15.58 1.21
CA SER A 396 -18.38 14.14 1.48
C SER A 396 -18.81 13.26 0.29
N LEU A 397 -19.75 13.73 -0.54
CA LEU A 397 -20.16 13.03 -1.76
C LEU A 397 -19.16 13.26 -2.91
N VAL A 398 -18.74 14.50 -3.13
CA VAL A 398 -17.83 14.87 -4.24
C VAL A 398 -16.47 14.21 -4.12
N VAL A 399 -15.93 14.09 -2.90
CA VAL A 399 -14.68 13.34 -2.68
C VAL A 399 -14.81 11.86 -3.07
N GLY A 400 -16.01 11.28 -2.92
CA GLY A 400 -16.32 9.90 -3.33
C GLY A 400 -16.29 9.70 -4.84
N LEU A 401 -16.54 10.74 -5.64
CA LEU A 401 -16.51 10.67 -7.11
C LEU A 401 -15.11 10.37 -7.68
N GLY A 402 -14.05 10.53 -6.88
CA GLY A 402 -12.69 10.20 -7.31
C GLY A 402 -12.49 8.70 -7.58
N TYR A 403 -13.35 7.84 -7.05
CA TYR A 403 -13.32 6.39 -7.26
C TYR A 403 -13.94 5.96 -8.60
N PRO A 404 -15.20 6.32 -8.92
CA PRO A 404 -15.76 6.05 -10.24
C PRO A 404 -14.98 6.74 -11.35
N LEU A 405 -14.40 7.93 -11.12
CA LEU A 405 -13.53 8.56 -12.11
C LEU A 405 -12.36 7.65 -12.52
N ARG A 406 -11.65 7.06 -11.54
CA ARG A 406 -10.53 6.15 -11.82
C ARG A 406 -10.96 4.92 -12.59
N THR A 407 -12.07 4.30 -12.18
CA THR A 407 -12.56 3.08 -12.84
C THR A 407 -13.07 3.37 -14.24
N VAL A 408 -13.78 4.48 -14.45
CA VAL A 408 -14.24 4.93 -15.77
C VAL A 408 -13.06 5.23 -16.68
N LEU A 409 -12.00 5.87 -16.20
CA LEU A 409 -10.79 6.09 -17.00
C LEU A 409 -10.10 4.76 -17.40
N GLY A 410 -10.20 3.72 -16.57
CA GLY A 410 -9.75 2.37 -16.91
C GLY A 410 -10.66 1.64 -17.90
N ILE A 411 -11.98 1.83 -17.81
CA ILE A 411 -12.97 1.27 -18.76
C ILE A 411 -12.91 1.97 -20.11
N ALA A 412 -12.69 3.28 -20.10
CA ALA A 412 -12.73 4.15 -21.27
C ALA A 412 -11.45 4.08 -22.12
N LEU A 413 -10.59 3.08 -21.92
CA LEU A 413 -9.38 2.87 -22.72
C LEU A 413 -9.80 2.56 -24.17
N PRO A 414 -9.71 3.51 -25.10
CA PRO A 414 -10.13 3.27 -26.47
C PRO A 414 -9.16 2.32 -27.15
N ALA A 415 -9.66 1.55 -28.12
CA ALA A 415 -8.84 0.79 -29.05
C ALA A 415 -8.13 1.77 -29.98
N THR A 416 -7.00 2.34 -29.56
CA THR A 416 -6.04 2.90 -30.51
C THR A 416 -5.31 1.73 -31.14
N GLY A 417 -5.75 1.34 -32.34
CA GLY A 417 -4.95 0.49 -33.20
C GLY A 417 -3.65 1.23 -33.49
N GLY A 418 -2.52 0.53 -33.51
CA GLY A 418 -1.19 1.08 -33.80
C GLY A 418 -1.04 1.68 -35.21
N SER A 419 -2.12 2.06 -35.89
CA SER A 419 -2.13 2.65 -37.22
C SER A 419 -1.64 4.11 -37.17
N GLY A 420 -0.32 4.27 -37.06
CA GLY A 420 0.47 5.22 -37.85
C GLY A 420 0.39 6.73 -37.56
N THR A 421 -0.68 7.28 -36.98
CA THR A 421 -0.77 8.72 -36.70
C THR A 421 -0.67 8.99 -35.21
N ARG A 422 0.54 9.32 -34.74
CA ARG A 422 0.73 9.86 -33.38
C ARG A 422 -0.05 11.17 -33.27
N ASP A 423 -0.91 11.31 -32.26
CA ASP A 423 -1.59 12.59 -31.95
C ASP A 423 -0.58 13.74 -31.77
N ILE A 424 0.60 13.41 -31.25
CA ILE A 424 1.75 14.32 -31.17
C ILE A 424 2.84 13.74 -32.09
N PRO A 425 3.02 14.27 -33.31
CA PRO A 425 4.16 13.93 -34.13
C PRO A 425 5.43 14.26 -33.35
N TRP A 426 6.27 13.27 -33.04
CA TRP A 426 7.57 13.49 -32.38
C TRP A 426 8.61 14.08 -33.35
N GLN A 427 8.21 14.40 -34.57
CA GLN A 427 8.97 15.30 -35.42
C GLN A 427 8.96 16.66 -34.72
N TRP A 428 10.12 17.23 -34.40
CA TRP A 428 10.37 18.45 -33.62
C TRP A 428 9.73 19.76 -34.17
N MET A 429 8.55 19.71 -34.77
CA MET A 429 7.80 20.83 -35.37
C MET A 429 6.81 21.49 -34.39
N TRP A 430 7.14 21.48 -33.10
CA TRP A 430 6.38 22.18 -32.07
C TRP A 430 6.50 23.71 -32.27
N PRO A 431 5.42 24.52 -32.28
CA PRO A 431 3.98 24.25 -32.14
C PRO A 431 3.15 24.51 -33.43
N TRP A 432 3.75 24.44 -34.63
CA TRP A 432 3.21 25.13 -35.81
C TRP A 432 2.23 24.33 -36.69
N ASN A 433 2.14 23.00 -36.53
CA ASN A 433 1.29 22.12 -37.37
C ASN A 433 0.26 21.33 -36.55
N TRP A 434 -0.64 22.01 -35.85
CA TRP A 434 -1.79 21.37 -35.20
C TRP A 434 -3.03 21.48 -36.09
N THR A 435 -3.53 20.34 -36.58
CA THR A 435 -4.91 20.24 -37.06
C THR A 435 -5.75 19.63 -35.95
N LEU A 436 -6.67 20.41 -35.36
CA LEU A 436 -7.70 19.88 -34.48
C LEU A 436 -8.59 18.93 -35.31
N GLY A 437 -8.29 17.64 -35.26
CA GLY A 437 -9.19 16.60 -35.75
C GLY A 437 -10.50 16.61 -34.95
N ASN A 438 -11.54 16.01 -35.53
CA ASN A 438 -12.94 15.95 -35.10
C ASN A 438 -13.20 15.98 -33.57
N PRO A 439 -14.38 16.50 -33.15
CA PRO A 439 -14.73 16.67 -31.74
C PRO A 439 -14.54 15.36 -30.94
N PHE A 440 -13.96 15.54 -29.75
CA PHE A 440 -13.73 14.50 -28.75
C PHE A 440 -15.00 13.66 -28.50
N HIS A 441 -14.94 12.36 -28.82
CA HIS A 441 -15.98 11.39 -28.50
C HIS A 441 -15.42 10.27 -27.61
N MET A 442 -15.70 10.32 -26.31
CA MET A 442 -15.45 9.20 -25.40
C MET A 442 -16.62 8.20 -25.50
N SER A 443 -16.47 7.14 -26.29
CA SER A 443 -17.44 6.04 -26.33
C SER A 443 -17.11 5.04 -25.22
N LEU A 444 -18.04 4.81 -24.28
CA LEU A 444 -17.88 3.77 -23.28
C LEU A 444 -18.34 2.42 -23.88
N PRO A 445 -17.47 1.41 -23.93
CA PRO A 445 -17.75 0.14 -24.62
C PRO A 445 -18.68 -0.80 -23.85
N VAL A 446 -19.43 -0.29 -22.87
CA VAL A 446 -20.19 -1.07 -21.90
C VAL A 446 -21.63 -0.59 -21.84
N ASP A 447 -22.56 -1.51 -21.59
CA ASP A 447 -23.97 -1.21 -21.39
C ASP A 447 -24.18 -0.11 -20.33
N THR A 448 -25.12 0.81 -20.60
CA THR A 448 -25.35 1.99 -19.77
C THR A 448 -25.88 1.65 -18.38
N MET A 449 -26.69 0.59 -18.26
CA MET A 449 -27.21 0.11 -16.98
C MET A 449 -26.09 -0.52 -16.16
N PHE A 450 -25.24 -1.35 -16.78
CA PHE A 450 -24.06 -1.90 -16.10
C PHE A 450 -23.12 -0.79 -15.63
N LEU A 451 -22.83 0.18 -16.50
CA LEU A 451 -21.97 1.31 -16.15
C LEU A 451 -22.53 2.09 -14.95
N ALA A 452 -23.85 2.34 -14.92
CA ALA A 452 -24.50 3.01 -13.80
C ALA A 452 -24.40 2.20 -12.49
N VAL A 453 -24.63 0.87 -12.54
CA VAL A 453 -24.49 -0.02 -11.38
C VAL A 453 -23.05 -0.05 -10.88
N PHE A 454 -22.07 -0.15 -11.78
CA PHE A 454 -20.65 -0.19 -11.44
C PHE A 454 -20.12 1.16 -10.94
N ALA A 455 -20.57 2.27 -11.52
CA ALA A 455 -20.29 3.61 -11.03
C ALA A 455 -20.87 3.83 -9.62
N LEU A 456 -22.09 3.34 -9.38
CA LEU A 456 -22.70 3.40 -8.05
C LEU A 456 -21.94 2.52 -7.04
N TYR A 457 -21.52 1.31 -7.44
CA TYR A 457 -20.67 0.44 -6.61
C TYR A 457 -19.38 1.14 -6.18
N THR A 458 -18.64 1.69 -7.14
CA THR A 458 -17.35 2.34 -6.89
C THR A 458 -17.51 3.65 -6.11
N LEU A 459 -18.58 4.41 -6.36
CA LEU A 459 -18.94 5.59 -5.58
C LEU A 459 -19.26 5.22 -4.12
N SER A 460 -20.09 4.20 -3.90
CA SER A 460 -20.44 3.72 -2.57
C SER A 460 -19.21 3.20 -1.82
N LEU A 461 -18.34 2.43 -2.48
CA LEU A 461 -17.09 1.99 -1.88
C LEU A 461 -16.17 3.18 -1.53
N GLY A 462 -16.16 4.22 -2.39
CA GLY A 462 -15.45 5.46 -2.13
C GLY A 462 -15.99 6.24 -0.92
N ILE A 463 -17.31 6.39 -0.82
CA ILE A 463 -17.98 7.02 0.33
C ILE A 463 -17.70 6.24 1.60
N LEU A 464 -17.78 4.90 1.57
CA LEU A 464 -17.44 4.02 2.69
C LEU A 464 -16.02 4.32 3.19
N PHE A 465 -15.02 4.27 2.29
CA PHE A 465 -13.63 4.50 2.64
C PHE A 465 -13.38 5.91 3.20
N VAL A 466 -13.86 6.94 2.50
CA VAL A 466 -13.58 8.33 2.87
C VAL A 466 -14.31 8.74 4.15
N SER A 467 -15.60 8.40 4.28
CA SER A 467 -16.37 8.82 5.45
C SER A 467 -15.90 8.13 6.74
N MET A 468 -15.46 6.87 6.69
CA MET A 468 -14.85 6.20 7.85
C MET A 468 -13.49 6.81 8.20
N THR A 469 -12.63 7.06 7.20
CA THR A 469 -11.33 7.72 7.40
C THR A 469 -11.49 9.10 8.04
N TRP A 470 -12.42 9.90 7.51
CA TRP A 470 -12.71 11.25 8.01
C TRP A 470 -13.41 11.23 9.37
N CYS A 471 -14.21 10.23 9.68
CA CYS A 471 -14.74 10.04 11.05
C CYS A 471 -13.60 9.83 12.05
N LEU A 472 -12.62 8.96 11.71
CA LEU A 472 -11.43 8.72 12.54
C LEU A 472 -10.57 9.99 12.65
N GLU A 473 -10.39 10.73 11.55
CA GLU A 473 -9.68 12.03 11.56
C GLU A 473 -10.39 13.06 12.44
N GLY A 474 -11.73 13.14 12.37
CA GLY A 474 -12.52 14.01 13.22
C GLY A 474 -12.24 13.73 14.69
N GLY A 475 -12.04 12.47 15.06
CA GLY A 475 -11.70 12.06 16.42
C GLY A 475 -10.48 12.77 17.00
N THR A 476 -9.55 13.22 16.15
CA THR A 476 -8.36 13.99 16.58
C THR A 476 -8.68 15.40 17.12
N PHE A 477 -9.89 15.87 16.86
CA PHE A 477 -10.43 17.14 17.36
C PHE A 477 -11.30 16.93 18.61
N VAL A 478 -11.24 15.78 19.27
CA VAL A 478 -12.08 15.45 20.43
C VAL A 478 -11.22 15.27 21.68
N ARG A 479 -11.69 15.82 22.81
CA ARG A 479 -11.19 15.56 24.17
C ARG A 479 -12.23 14.77 24.96
N GLU A 480 -11.81 13.96 25.93
CA GLU A 480 -12.72 13.17 26.77
C GLU A 480 -12.88 13.80 28.15
N HIS A 481 -14.08 13.69 28.71
CA HIS A 481 -14.35 14.07 30.09
C HIS A 481 -15.15 12.95 30.75
N ASP A 482 -14.62 12.47 31.88
CA ASP A 482 -15.27 11.48 32.75
C ASP A 482 -15.76 10.21 32.04
N GLY A 483 -15.02 9.74 31.02
CA GLY A 483 -15.23 8.47 30.31
C GLY A 483 -16.54 8.33 29.50
N SER A 484 -17.45 9.32 29.57
CA SER A 484 -18.82 9.21 29.06
C SER A 484 -19.22 10.32 28.09
N THR A 485 -18.63 11.52 28.23
CA THR A 485 -18.93 12.68 27.39
C THR A 485 -17.68 13.18 26.69
N TYR A 486 -17.81 13.41 25.38
CA TYR A 486 -16.72 13.90 24.54
C TYR A 486 -16.91 15.37 24.20
N TYR A 487 -15.84 16.16 24.26
CA TYR A 487 -15.86 17.58 23.89
C TYR A 487 -15.11 17.84 22.60
N TYR A 488 -15.74 18.54 21.66
CA TYR A 488 -15.06 18.98 20.44
C TYR A 488 -14.16 20.18 20.73
N ARG A 489 -12.92 20.13 20.26
CA ARG A 489 -12.10 21.33 20.12
C ARG A 489 -12.76 22.28 19.12
N ARG A 490 -12.64 23.58 19.39
CA ARG A 490 -13.36 24.63 18.63
C ARG A 490 -12.85 24.78 17.19
N ASP A 491 -11.61 24.40 16.93
CA ASP A 491 -10.98 24.34 15.60
C ASP A 491 -11.65 23.33 14.65
N ILE A 492 -12.42 22.34 15.14
CA ILE A 492 -13.21 21.45 14.28
C ILE A 492 -14.21 22.22 13.40
N ALA A 493 -14.58 23.45 13.79
CA ALA A 493 -15.47 24.30 13.03
C ALA A 493 -14.90 24.73 11.67
N GLN A 494 -13.57 24.64 11.46
CA GLN A 494 -12.94 24.84 10.14
C GLN A 494 -13.15 23.63 9.20
N LYS A 495 -13.63 22.50 9.75
CA LYS A 495 -13.90 21.24 9.04
C LYS A 495 -15.24 20.62 9.43
N PRO A 496 -16.37 21.30 9.18
CA PRO A 496 -17.68 20.86 9.64
C PRO A 496 -18.10 19.49 9.05
N HIS A 497 -17.59 19.07 7.90
CA HIS A 497 -17.77 17.69 7.41
C HIS A 497 -17.21 16.62 8.38
N LEU A 498 -16.08 16.86 9.05
CA LEU A 498 -15.54 15.92 10.05
C LEU A 498 -16.47 15.84 11.27
N ARG A 499 -16.98 16.99 11.73
CA ARG A 499 -17.97 17.06 12.82
C ARG A 499 -19.25 16.30 12.45
N LEU A 500 -19.77 16.51 11.24
CA LEU A 500 -20.96 15.81 10.74
C LEU A 500 -20.78 14.29 10.77
N LEU A 501 -19.61 13.81 10.35
CA LEU A 501 -19.31 12.37 10.35
C LEU A 501 -19.16 11.81 11.76
N LEU A 502 -18.56 12.54 12.71
CA LEU A 502 -18.51 12.11 14.11
C LEU A 502 -19.88 11.97 14.76
N LEU A 503 -20.81 12.88 14.43
CA LEU A 503 -22.20 12.84 14.93
C LEU A 503 -22.98 11.61 14.46
N ASN A 504 -22.50 10.92 13.41
CA ASN A 504 -23.04 9.64 12.97
C ASN A 504 -22.58 8.45 13.84
N THR A 505 -21.81 8.70 14.90
CA THR A 505 -21.53 7.71 15.94
C THR A 505 -22.58 7.78 17.06
N THR A 506 -22.69 6.71 17.86
CA THR A 506 -23.59 6.60 19.01
C THR A 506 -23.07 7.33 20.24
N ARG A 507 -21.85 7.85 20.18
CA ARG A 507 -21.21 8.57 21.27
C ARG A 507 -21.83 9.96 21.44
N ARG A 508 -21.85 10.46 22.68
CA ARG A 508 -22.37 11.79 23.02
C ARG A 508 -21.23 12.79 22.93
N PHE A 509 -21.45 13.85 22.15
CA PHE A 509 -20.49 14.92 22.02
C PHE A 509 -21.12 16.27 22.36
N ALA A 510 -20.37 17.09 23.08
CA ALA A 510 -20.72 18.45 23.45
C ALA A 510 -19.64 19.43 22.93
N PRO A 511 -19.99 20.70 22.71
CA PRO A 511 -18.98 21.73 22.48
C PRO A 511 -18.13 21.98 23.72
N LEU A 512 -16.82 22.24 23.55
CA LEU A 512 -15.96 22.61 24.68
C LEU A 512 -16.46 23.92 25.32
N PRO A 513 -16.72 23.95 26.64
CA PRO A 513 -17.19 25.16 27.33
C PRO A 513 -16.19 26.32 27.21
N ALA A 514 -16.67 27.55 27.42
CA ALA A 514 -15.82 28.73 27.37
C ALA A 514 -14.75 28.69 28.48
N PRO A 515 -13.56 29.32 28.27
CA PRO A 515 -12.51 29.37 29.28
C PRO A 515 -12.97 29.96 30.63
N THR A 516 -14.03 30.78 30.61
CA THR A 516 -14.65 31.37 31.80
C THR A 516 -15.57 30.43 32.58
N GLN A 517 -15.83 29.23 32.04
CA GLN A 517 -16.60 28.15 32.66
C GLN A 517 -15.73 26.89 32.69
N GLU A 518 -14.62 26.94 33.42
CA GLU A 518 -13.83 25.72 33.64
C GLU A 518 -14.68 24.66 34.34
N PRO A 519 -14.75 23.43 33.82
CA PRO A 519 -15.42 22.35 34.51
C PRO A 519 -14.73 22.09 35.87
N LEU A 520 -15.53 21.85 36.91
CA LEU A 520 -15.09 21.56 38.29
C LEU A 520 -14.18 20.32 38.41
N GLN A 521 -13.98 19.55 37.34
CA GLN A 521 -13.14 18.36 37.30
C GLN A 521 -12.12 18.44 36.14
N PRO A 522 -10.91 17.89 36.33
CA PRO A 522 -9.85 17.93 35.33
C PRO A 522 -10.30 17.23 34.04
N ILE A 523 -10.19 17.94 32.91
CA ILE A 523 -10.33 17.35 31.58
C ILE A 523 -9.12 16.42 31.37
N ILE A 524 -9.35 15.11 31.33
CA ILE A 524 -8.30 14.15 30.99
C ILE A 524 -8.06 14.26 29.48
N GLU A 525 -6.86 14.69 29.08
CA GLU A 525 -6.48 14.73 27.66
C GLU A 525 -6.34 13.31 27.11
N VAL A 526 -7.40 12.81 26.50
CA VAL A 526 -7.37 11.56 25.74
C VAL A 526 -6.99 11.86 24.30
N ASP A 527 -5.94 11.19 23.81
CA ASP A 527 -5.54 11.28 22.40
C ASP A 527 -6.59 10.58 21.53
N GLY A 528 -7.44 11.39 20.89
CA GLY A 528 -8.43 10.89 19.96
C GLY A 528 -7.85 10.12 18.76
N ARG A 529 -6.53 10.14 18.51
CA ARG A 529 -5.91 9.35 17.44
C ARG A 529 -5.86 7.86 17.75
N SER A 530 -5.70 7.47 19.02
CA SER A 530 -5.59 6.06 19.44
C SER A 530 -6.96 5.40 19.63
N LYS A 531 -8.02 6.20 19.71
CA LYS A 531 -9.37 5.71 19.99
C LYS A 531 -10.03 5.11 18.73
N LYS A 532 -10.61 3.92 18.89
CA LYS A 532 -11.37 3.21 17.85
C LYS A 532 -12.80 3.74 17.81
N TRP A 533 -13.00 4.89 17.18
CA TRP A 533 -14.28 5.63 17.21
C TRP A 533 -15.46 4.87 16.60
N LEU A 534 -15.20 4.01 15.62
CA LEU A 534 -16.23 3.28 14.87
C LEU A 534 -16.63 1.95 15.52
N LYS A 535 -15.79 1.41 16.41
CA LYS A 535 -16.00 0.10 17.04
C LYS A 535 -17.31 0.06 17.83
N PHE A 536 -18.30 -0.68 17.33
CA PHE A 536 -19.66 -0.83 17.90
C PHE A 536 -20.40 0.48 18.15
N ALA A 537 -19.95 1.58 17.55
CA ALA A 537 -20.43 2.91 17.84
C ALA A 537 -21.02 3.60 16.61
N SER A 538 -21.33 2.88 15.53
CA SER A 538 -21.99 3.47 14.36
C SER A 538 -23.52 3.55 14.53
N ARG A 539 -24.12 4.65 14.08
CA ARG A 539 -25.57 4.74 13.87
C ARG A 539 -25.96 4.02 12.57
N LEU A 540 -27.19 3.55 12.47
CA LEU A 540 -27.65 2.80 11.29
C LEU A 540 -27.69 3.66 10.02
N HIS A 541 -28.12 4.92 10.15
CA HIS A 541 -28.16 5.89 9.06
C HIS A 541 -26.81 6.55 8.75
N ALA A 542 -25.71 6.08 9.37
CA ALA A 542 -24.41 6.63 9.08
C ALA A 542 -24.07 6.47 7.57
N PRO A 543 -23.42 7.47 6.94
CA PRO A 543 -23.20 7.46 5.50
C PRO A 543 -22.38 6.25 5.04
N TRP A 544 -21.42 5.79 5.85
CA TRP A 544 -20.67 4.56 5.57
C TRP A 544 -21.51 3.29 5.65
N ASN A 545 -22.54 3.24 6.50
CA ASN A 545 -23.44 2.08 6.58
C ASN A 545 -24.37 2.03 5.36
N ILE A 546 -24.93 3.17 4.96
CA ILE A 546 -25.72 3.28 3.74
C ILE A 546 -24.87 2.88 2.54
N ALA A 547 -23.65 3.43 2.45
CA ALA A 547 -22.71 3.11 1.39
C ALA A 547 -22.28 1.63 1.38
N LEU A 548 -22.09 1.00 2.54
CA LEU A 548 -21.83 -0.44 2.64
C LEU A 548 -22.98 -1.24 2.00
N LEU A 549 -24.23 -0.95 2.37
CA LEU A 549 -25.40 -1.67 1.82
C LEU A 549 -25.53 -1.46 0.31
N THR A 550 -25.36 -0.22 -0.16
CA THR A 550 -25.41 0.09 -1.59
C THR A 550 -24.27 -0.60 -2.35
N ALA A 551 -23.04 -0.60 -1.81
CA ALA A 551 -21.90 -1.30 -2.42
C ALA A 551 -22.09 -2.82 -2.46
N LEU A 552 -22.71 -3.41 -1.44
CA LEU A 552 -23.01 -4.85 -1.44
C LEU A 552 -24.06 -5.20 -2.50
N ALA A 553 -25.15 -4.45 -2.58
CA ALA A 553 -26.20 -4.65 -3.57
C ALA A 553 -25.65 -4.50 -5.00
N THR A 554 -25.00 -3.36 -5.28
CA THR A 554 -24.47 -3.05 -6.61
C THR A 554 -23.28 -3.90 -6.98
N GLY A 555 -22.45 -4.31 -6.01
CA GLY A 555 -21.34 -5.25 -6.23
C GLY A 555 -21.85 -6.63 -6.65
N ALA A 556 -22.88 -7.16 -5.98
CA ALA A 556 -23.51 -8.41 -6.38
C ALA A 556 -24.11 -8.32 -7.80
N LEU A 557 -24.82 -7.23 -8.11
CA LEU A 557 -25.36 -6.99 -9.46
C LEU A 557 -24.27 -6.87 -10.53
N ALA A 558 -23.18 -6.17 -10.23
CA ALA A 558 -22.04 -6.04 -11.14
C ALA A 558 -21.36 -7.40 -11.39
N VAL A 559 -21.20 -8.24 -10.36
CA VAL A 559 -20.68 -9.60 -10.52
C VAL A 559 -21.60 -10.44 -11.41
N CYS A 560 -22.91 -10.46 -11.14
CA CYS A 560 -23.88 -11.18 -12.00
C CYS A 560 -23.76 -10.75 -13.47
N ALA A 561 -23.66 -9.45 -13.73
CA ALA A 561 -23.53 -8.91 -15.08
C ALA A 561 -22.18 -9.27 -15.73
N VAL A 562 -21.07 -9.25 -15.00
CA VAL A 562 -19.74 -9.69 -15.48
C VAL A 562 -19.75 -11.16 -15.90
N TRP A 563 -20.55 -11.99 -15.22
CA TRP A 563 -20.76 -13.39 -15.56
C TRP A 563 -21.86 -13.62 -16.62
N GLY A 564 -22.46 -12.56 -17.18
CA GLY A 564 -23.48 -12.67 -18.22
C GLY A 564 -24.83 -13.20 -17.74
N SER A 565 -25.10 -13.15 -16.43
CA SER A 565 -26.41 -13.53 -15.87
C SER A 565 -27.42 -12.41 -16.09
N ASP A 566 -28.60 -12.71 -16.63
CA ASP A 566 -29.66 -11.72 -16.80
C ASP A 566 -30.14 -11.24 -15.40
N PRO A 567 -30.08 -9.92 -15.09
CA PRO A 567 -30.55 -9.38 -13.82
C PRO A 567 -32.05 -9.63 -13.56
N LYS A 568 -32.83 -10.02 -14.58
CA LYS A 568 -34.24 -10.40 -14.44
C LYS A 568 -34.44 -11.79 -13.82
N ILE A 569 -33.37 -12.59 -13.69
CA ILE A 569 -33.47 -13.93 -13.09
C ILE A 569 -33.67 -13.79 -11.57
N PRO A 570 -34.74 -14.36 -10.97
CA PRO A 570 -35.03 -14.25 -9.54
C PRO A 570 -33.87 -14.63 -8.61
N ALA A 571 -32.98 -15.53 -9.05
CA ALA A 571 -31.79 -15.93 -8.32
C ALA A 571 -30.77 -14.79 -8.13
N THR A 572 -30.63 -13.87 -9.09
CA THR A 572 -29.70 -12.72 -8.96
C THR A 572 -30.27 -11.67 -8.00
N ALA A 573 -31.58 -11.46 -8.00
CA ALA A 573 -32.27 -10.63 -7.02
C ALA A 573 -32.18 -11.22 -5.60
N LEU A 574 -32.34 -12.54 -5.46
CA LEU A 574 -32.20 -13.26 -4.19
C LEU A 574 -30.76 -13.17 -3.65
N ALA A 575 -29.76 -13.30 -4.53
CA ALA A 575 -28.35 -13.12 -4.22
C ALA A 575 -28.03 -11.72 -3.70
N ALA A 576 -28.48 -10.69 -4.42
CA ALA A 576 -28.31 -9.30 -4.01
C ALA A 576 -29.02 -9.03 -2.66
N ALA A 577 -30.26 -9.50 -2.51
CA ALA A 577 -31.04 -9.34 -1.28
C ALA A 577 -30.38 -10.03 -0.07
N ALA A 578 -29.85 -11.24 -0.25
CA ALA A 578 -29.18 -11.96 0.83
C ALA A 578 -27.81 -11.34 1.18
N THR A 579 -27.07 -10.82 0.19
CA THR A 579 -25.83 -10.03 0.43
C THR A 579 -26.12 -8.74 1.19
N VAL A 580 -27.20 -8.04 0.85
CA VAL A 580 -27.70 -6.87 1.59
C VAL A 580 -28.15 -7.26 3.00
N GLY A 581 -28.86 -8.38 3.16
CA GLY A 581 -29.29 -8.90 4.45
C GLY A 581 -28.12 -9.17 5.40
N ILE A 582 -27.00 -9.70 4.87
CA ILE A 582 -25.74 -9.85 5.60
C ILE A 582 -25.17 -8.49 6.01
N GLY A 583 -25.13 -7.53 5.08
CA GLY A 583 -24.67 -6.16 5.38
C GLY A 583 -25.50 -5.49 6.48
N VAL A 584 -26.83 -5.65 6.43
CA VAL A 584 -27.76 -5.13 7.45
C VAL A 584 -27.51 -5.80 8.79
N ALA A 585 -27.40 -7.13 8.82
CA ALA A 585 -27.07 -7.88 10.02
C ALA A 585 -25.74 -7.40 10.62
N MET A 586 -24.71 -7.16 9.80
CA MET A 586 -23.42 -6.65 10.24
C MET A 586 -23.48 -5.21 10.79
N ALA A 587 -24.22 -4.31 10.14
CA ALA A 587 -24.38 -2.93 10.59
C ALA A 587 -25.20 -2.84 11.90
N LEU A 588 -26.12 -3.78 12.11
CA LEU A 588 -26.94 -3.90 13.33
C LEU A 588 -26.21 -4.62 14.47
N HIS A 589 -25.24 -5.50 14.18
CA HIS A 589 -24.62 -6.35 15.20
C HIS A 589 -23.64 -5.58 16.08
N ARG A 590 -24.08 -5.21 17.28
CA ARG A 590 -23.30 -4.44 18.27
C ARG A 590 -22.43 -5.30 19.20
N ASN A 591 -22.46 -6.64 19.13
CA ASN A 591 -21.88 -7.50 20.17
C ASN A 591 -20.88 -8.54 19.65
N LYS A 592 -19.87 -8.87 20.46
CA LYS A 592 -18.81 -9.85 20.15
C LYS A 592 -19.38 -11.29 20.20
N SER A 593 -19.72 -11.92 19.09
CA SER A 593 -20.07 -13.36 19.15
C SER A 593 -19.77 -14.15 17.89
N LYS A 594 -19.71 -15.47 18.06
CA LYS A 594 -19.65 -16.53 17.04
C LYS A 594 -20.66 -16.33 15.90
N ILE A 595 -21.75 -15.60 16.14
CA ILE A 595 -22.76 -15.26 15.12
C ILE A 595 -22.15 -14.40 14.00
N THR A 596 -21.20 -13.50 14.31
CA THR A 596 -20.53 -12.71 13.26
C THR A 596 -19.69 -13.60 12.35
N ALA A 597 -19.03 -14.63 12.91
CA ALA A 597 -18.30 -15.62 12.12
C ALA A 597 -19.23 -16.49 11.28
N VAL A 598 -20.40 -16.90 11.83
CA VAL A 598 -21.42 -17.64 11.09
C VAL A 598 -22.00 -16.81 9.94
N VAL A 599 -22.30 -15.53 10.16
CA VAL A 599 -22.74 -14.60 9.11
C VAL A 599 -21.66 -14.42 8.04
N TYR A 600 -20.38 -14.41 8.44
CA TYR A 600 -19.24 -14.33 7.53
C TYR A 600 -19.12 -15.57 6.65
N VAL A 601 -19.18 -16.75 7.26
CA VAL A 601 -19.16 -18.04 6.57
C VAL A 601 -20.38 -18.17 5.67
N ALA A 602 -21.57 -17.76 6.13
CA ALA A 602 -22.78 -17.76 5.33
C ALA A 602 -22.68 -16.80 4.13
N GLY A 603 -22.07 -15.63 4.30
CA GLY A 603 -21.83 -14.69 3.20
C GLY A 603 -20.81 -15.20 2.18
N LEU A 604 -19.72 -15.82 2.63
CA LEU A 604 -18.76 -16.47 1.74
C LEU A 604 -19.38 -17.66 1.01
N LEU A 605 -20.17 -18.48 1.70
CA LEU A 605 -20.90 -19.61 1.11
C LEU A 605 -21.93 -19.13 0.10
N LEU A 606 -22.66 -18.06 0.40
CA LEU A 606 -23.63 -17.48 -0.54
C LEU A 606 -22.94 -16.85 -1.75
N ALA A 607 -21.81 -16.16 -1.56
CA ALA A 607 -20.98 -15.66 -2.66
C ALA A 607 -20.46 -16.83 -3.53
N ALA A 608 -20.03 -17.94 -2.91
CA ALA A 608 -19.61 -19.14 -3.61
C ALA A 608 -20.77 -19.83 -4.34
N VAL A 609 -21.96 -19.90 -3.74
CA VAL A 609 -23.18 -20.48 -4.35
C VAL A 609 -23.66 -19.62 -5.52
N THR A 610 -23.63 -18.30 -5.39
CA THR A 610 -23.98 -17.39 -6.48
C THR A 610 -22.97 -17.43 -7.62
N LEU A 611 -21.69 -17.63 -7.29
CA LEU A 611 -20.66 -17.92 -8.29
C LEU A 611 -20.90 -19.26 -9.00
N ALA A 612 -21.17 -20.32 -8.24
CA ALA A 612 -21.42 -21.65 -8.78
C ALA A 612 -22.68 -21.66 -9.65
N ALA A 613 -23.73 -20.95 -9.24
CA ALA A 613 -24.96 -20.81 -10.01
C ALA A 613 -24.74 -19.98 -11.29
N ALA A 614 -24.00 -18.88 -11.23
CA ALA A 614 -23.67 -18.07 -12.41
C ALA A 614 -22.79 -18.85 -13.40
N ALA A 615 -21.78 -19.58 -12.91
CA ALA A 615 -20.90 -20.43 -13.70
C ALA A 615 -21.64 -21.63 -14.32
N ALA A 616 -22.56 -22.26 -13.57
CA ALA A 616 -23.40 -23.35 -14.07
C ALA A 616 -24.37 -22.85 -15.15
N HIS A 617 -24.93 -21.65 -14.99
CA HIS A 617 -25.84 -21.08 -15.97
C HIS A 617 -25.15 -20.67 -17.27
N THR A 618 -23.93 -20.10 -17.20
CA THR A 618 -23.11 -19.83 -18.40
C THR A 618 -22.68 -21.11 -19.10
N SER A 619 -22.40 -22.18 -18.35
CA SER A 619 -22.08 -23.50 -18.94
C SER A 619 -23.28 -24.14 -19.64
N ALA A 620 -24.51 -23.79 -19.23
CA ALA A 620 -25.75 -24.33 -19.80
C ALA A 620 -26.31 -23.50 -20.97
N SER A 621 -25.96 -22.21 -21.08
CA SER A 621 -26.48 -21.29 -22.11
C SER A 621 -25.55 -21.11 -23.32
N VAL A 622 -24.31 -21.60 -23.28
CA VAL A 622 -23.36 -21.50 -24.38
C VAL A 622 -23.53 -22.67 -25.35
N THR A 623 -24.39 -22.47 -26.34
CA THR A 623 -24.34 -23.14 -27.66
C THR A 623 -23.57 -22.27 -28.69
N ALA A 624 -22.70 -21.36 -28.24
CA ALA A 624 -21.89 -20.44 -29.06
C ALA A 624 -20.38 -20.80 -29.06
N PRO A 625 -19.59 -20.45 -30.10
CA PRO A 625 -18.54 -21.30 -30.63
C PRO A 625 -17.12 -21.15 -30.03
N ALA A 626 -16.92 -20.52 -28.88
CA ALA A 626 -15.61 -20.49 -28.23
C ALA A 626 -15.72 -20.44 -26.71
N ALA A 627 -15.06 -21.38 -26.04
CA ALA A 627 -14.89 -21.31 -24.59
C ALA A 627 -14.16 -20.01 -24.22
N PRO A 628 -14.52 -19.32 -23.13
CA PRO A 628 -13.82 -18.13 -22.69
C PRO A 628 -12.33 -18.44 -22.51
N SER A 629 -11.46 -17.59 -23.03
CA SER A 629 -10.02 -17.74 -22.85
C SER A 629 -9.66 -17.76 -21.35
N GLY A 630 -8.58 -18.45 -20.99
CA GLY A 630 -8.15 -18.57 -19.59
C GLY A 630 -7.96 -17.22 -18.89
N THR A 631 -7.58 -16.19 -19.65
CA THR A 631 -7.50 -14.78 -19.19
C THR A 631 -8.85 -14.24 -18.78
N THR A 632 -9.89 -14.37 -19.59
CA THR A 632 -11.23 -13.85 -19.28
C THR A 632 -11.81 -14.55 -18.05
N LEU A 633 -11.61 -15.86 -17.92
CA LEU A 633 -12.05 -16.60 -16.75
C LEU A 633 -11.36 -16.07 -15.47
N ALA A 634 -10.02 -15.94 -15.50
CA ALA A 634 -9.26 -15.41 -14.36
C ALA A 634 -9.69 -13.98 -13.98
N VAL A 635 -9.93 -13.12 -14.97
CA VAL A 635 -10.42 -11.74 -14.76
C VAL A 635 -11.79 -11.75 -14.09
N ARG A 636 -12.73 -12.58 -14.56
CA ARG A 636 -14.07 -12.70 -13.94
C ARG A 636 -13.98 -13.18 -12.50
N TRP A 637 -13.11 -14.14 -12.20
CA TRP A 637 -12.86 -14.60 -10.82
C TRP A 637 -12.31 -13.49 -9.92
N ILE A 638 -11.36 -12.68 -10.41
CA ILE A 638 -10.83 -11.54 -9.65
C ILE A 638 -11.96 -10.55 -9.35
N LEU A 639 -12.79 -10.21 -10.35
CA LEU A 639 -13.90 -9.26 -10.19
C LEU A 639 -15.02 -9.80 -9.28
N SER A 640 -15.20 -11.11 -9.16
CA SER A 640 -16.13 -11.71 -8.20
C SER A 640 -15.87 -11.30 -6.75
N SER A 641 -14.64 -10.92 -6.41
CA SER A 641 -14.30 -10.41 -5.07
C SER A 641 -15.02 -9.10 -4.72
N MET A 642 -15.54 -8.35 -5.70
CA MET A 642 -16.24 -7.07 -5.50
C MET A 642 -17.41 -7.15 -4.52
N SER A 643 -18.09 -8.30 -4.42
CA SER A 643 -19.18 -8.53 -3.46
C SER A 643 -18.70 -8.61 -2.00
N THR A 644 -17.42 -8.93 -1.78
CA THR A 644 -16.84 -9.14 -0.44
C THR A 644 -15.95 -7.98 0.03
N ILE A 645 -15.34 -7.23 -0.89
CA ILE A 645 -14.45 -6.10 -0.58
C ILE A 645 -15.09 -5.07 0.37
N PRO A 646 -16.35 -4.62 0.20
CA PRO A 646 -16.96 -3.65 1.10
C PRO A 646 -16.98 -4.11 2.57
N ILE A 647 -17.17 -5.41 2.81
CA ILE A 647 -17.17 -6.04 4.14
C ILE A 647 -15.78 -5.92 4.78
N LEU A 648 -14.74 -6.27 4.01
CA LEU A 648 -13.36 -6.21 4.46
C LEU A 648 -12.95 -4.78 4.82
N VAL A 649 -13.28 -3.83 3.95
CA VAL A 649 -13.02 -2.38 4.18
C VAL A 649 -13.73 -1.90 5.44
N TYR A 650 -15.03 -2.20 5.58
CA TYR A 650 -15.80 -1.80 6.77
C TYR A 650 -15.17 -2.36 8.06
N LYS A 651 -14.82 -3.64 8.08
CA LYS A 651 -14.24 -4.29 9.27
C LYS A 651 -12.86 -3.77 9.63
N PHE A 652 -12.03 -3.50 8.62
CA PHE A 652 -10.73 -2.86 8.79
C PHE A 652 -10.88 -1.53 9.53
N PHE A 653 -11.74 -0.62 9.04
CA PHE A 653 -11.94 0.69 9.67
C PHE A 653 -12.66 0.62 11.02
N GLU A 654 -13.63 -0.29 11.20
CA GLU A 654 -14.31 -0.50 12.48
C GLU A 654 -13.32 -0.80 13.62
N HIS A 655 -12.27 -1.55 13.32
CA HIS A 655 -11.26 -1.97 14.30
C HIS A 655 -10.00 -1.10 14.31
N SER A 656 -9.94 -0.08 13.46
CA SER A 656 -8.81 0.84 13.37
C SER A 656 -9.03 2.11 14.17
N SER A 657 -7.95 2.64 14.73
CA SER A 657 -7.84 4.01 15.20
C SER A 657 -7.24 4.90 14.10
N TYR A 658 -7.27 6.23 14.27
CA TYR A 658 -6.59 7.10 13.30
C TYR A 658 -5.08 6.84 13.27
N ARG A 659 -4.49 6.47 14.41
CA ARG A 659 -3.07 6.09 14.53
C ARG A 659 -2.73 4.84 13.71
N ASP A 660 -3.63 3.85 13.68
CA ASP A 660 -3.45 2.61 12.91
C ASP A 660 -3.43 2.85 11.39
N LEU A 661 -3.94 3.99 10.92
CA LEU A 661 -3.88 4.40 9.51
C LEU A 661 -2.53 5.03 9.11
N ALA A 662 -1.63 5.26 10.06
CA ALA A 662 -0.29 5.73 9.73
C ALA A 662 0.45 4.63 8.94
N PHE A 663 0.79 4.93 7.68
CA PHE A 663 1.59 4.02 6.89
C PHE A 663 2.95 3.80 7.58
N PRO A 664 3.48 2.56 7.65
CA PRO A 664 4.87 2.37 8.01
C PRO A 664 5.74 3.16 7.02
N PRO A 665 6.92 3.64 7.41
CA PRO A 665 7.81 4.44 6.55
C PRO A 665 8.43 3.59 5.42
N LEU A 666 7.60 3.06 4.52
CA LEU A 666 7.97 2.44 3.24
C LEU A 666 8.81 3.40 2.38
N THR A 667 8.61 4.70 2.57
CA THR A 667 9.37 5.76 1.91
C THR A 667 10.79 5.90 2.44
N GLU A 668 11.11 5.53 3.69
CA GLU A 668 12.52 5.46 4.11
C GLU A 668 13.25 4.37 3.34
N VAL A 669 12.62 3.22 3.08
CA VAL A 669 13.24 2.12 2.33
C VAL A 669 13.48 2.52 0.87
N VAL A 670 12.47 3.09 0.20
CA VAL A 670 12.59 3.53 -1.21
C VAL A 670 13.50 4.75 -1.35
N ALA A 671 13.38 5.76 -0.47
CA ALA A 671 14.27 6.92 -0.49
C ALA A 671 15.71 6.51 -0.16
N THR A 672 15.92 5.58 0.76
CA THR A 672 17.25 5.02 1.05
C THR A 672 17.80 4.25 -0.15
N ALA A 673 16.96 3.50 -0.87
CA ALA A 673 17.36 2.81 -2.09
C ALA A 673 17.76 3.79 -3.21
N ILE A 674 16.97 4.84 -3.45
CA ILE A 674 17.26 5.89 -4.44
C ILE A 674 18.52 6.70 -4.04
N ARG A 675 18.63 7.08 -2.76
CA ARG A 675 19.80 7.80 -2.22
C ARG A 675 21.07 6.96 -2.36
N ARG A 676 20.98 5.65 -2.11
CA ARG A 676 22.08 4.70 -2.32
C ARG A 676 22.40 4.52 -3.81
N ALA A 677 21.40 4.44 -4.69
CA ALA A 677 21.61 4.40 -6.13
C ALA A 677 22.29 5.68 -6.65
N LEU A 678 21.88 6.86 -6.17
CA LEU A 678 22.51 8.13 -6.46
C LEU A 678 23.96 8.20 -5.94
N VAL A 679 24.24 7.69 -4.74
CA VAL A 679 25.62 7.59 -4.21
C VAL A 679 26.49 6.66 -5.07
N VAL A 680 25.92 5.59 -5.61
CA VAL A 680 26.62 4.67 -6.53
C VAL A 680 26.89 5.35 -7.87
N VAL A 681 25.94 6.11 -8.42
CA VAL A 681 26.08 6.78 -9.72
C VAL A 681 26.97 8.03 -9.64
N LEU A 682 26.83 8.85 -8.61
CA LEU A 682 27.53 10.12 -8.46
C LEU A 682 28.91 9.98 -7.79
N GLY A 683 29.18 8.82 -7.19
CA GLY A 683 30.34 8.62 -6.33
C GLY A 683 30.15 9.23 -4.94
N LYS A 684 30.75 8.59 -3.94
CA LYS A 684 30.53 8.88 -2.53
C LYS A 684 30.91 10.32 -2.15
N ASP A 685 32.03 10.83 -2.67
CA ASP A 685 32.49 12.18 -2.34
C ASP A 685 31.58 13.27 -2.90
N THR A 686 31.08 13.09 -4.12
CA THR A 686 30.13 14.01 -4.76
C THR A 686 28.78 14.02 -4.03
N ALA A 687 28.26 12.84 -3.68
CA ALA A 687 27.01 12.72 -2.93
C ALA A 687 27.13 13.34 -1.53
N THR A 688 28.26 13.16 -0.86
CA THR A 688 28.52 13.74 0.47
C THR A 688 28.59 15.28 0.40
N ARG A 689 29.21 15.84 -0.65
CA ARG A 689 29.23 17.30 -0.89
C ARG A 689 27.84 17.87 -1.21
N MET A 690 26.93 17.04 -1.73
CA MET A 690 25.54 17.42 -2.06
C MET A 690 24.54 17.19 -0.91
N GLY A 691 24.97 16.69 0.26
CA GLY A 691 24.08 16.40 1.39
C GLY A 691 23.13 15.21 1.16
N ILE A 692 23.46 14.33 0.21
CA ILE A 692 22.72 13.11 -0.18
C ILE A 692 23.21 11.93 0.64
#